data_AF-A0A428UCX5-F1
#
_entry.id   AF-A0A428UCX5-F1
#
_cell.length_a   1.000
_cell.length_b   1.000
_cell.length_c   1.000
_cell.angle_alpha   90.00
_cell.angle_beta   90.00
_cell.angle_gamma   90.00
#
_symmetry.space_group_name_H-M   'P 1'
#
loop_
_entity.id
_entity.type
_entity.pdbx_description
1 polymer ?
#
loop_
_entity_poly.entity_id
_entity_poly.type
_entity_poly.pdbx_seq_one_letter_code
_entity_poly.pdbx_strand_id
1 'polypeptide(L)'
;MTRGRRGCWTCRIRHRKCDEQVPDCKECTDRHIKCHGYDIDAPGWMADEVLLQEELRRIKAAVKENFRRVKRVQNRRLAQVTAQAAQASREARLKDDDAVTTSTPSDSQARNTTFREAQYLVHYLDYIFPIQYTFYVDAPEEGGRGWLFFLLERSAPLRNAALTLSAFHQHISSPYRSENQEDELLRYHTKALQELRQIIGRREVGGFTNSREEWLEFLAGGMFLISFEVFQGGTSNWEPHFNALVSVANELKPSEFNFNPPDPSSPDFDFLRGMDTAQKFLLANLLWIDVLAPVSTGASPKLPYREWLDAGKIDMSRVMGCQNSIMIAIGDLVTIDSKAGSMSTETLQENILELEKQIFDGMEAALEAESATKHSTSVTRSVTHLFATSALVQLYTLASEYGLTAPDPHQAVLRVIEVLEQMPANISLRGTPWPFRSEAGFTNLERDAIITNVMTQHAQKQPLLQRPSSQDSYGSVDKTPTSSIDEGEIAVGVVEPSRSLEDDVLPETSPIGRTLSWQSAYILVISRVVGSGIFATPGTIVQSVGSPGLSLLLWVVGAAIGACGLAVSLEYGCMLPRSGGDKVFIEFTYRRPRLLASTLFAIYAVLLGFTASNCIIFAQYTLFAFGIDKDDDFWSKTLAVGLLTAVTIIHGVFPKTGIRIQNFLGWIKIAIILFMILSGFYVVLFRPNIDALPQSQLAWEHLWDDSSWNWGVIATSLFKVFYSYAGLDNVTNVMNEVKNPVRTLRSVALTALATACGMYLLINVAYFLVVPIDDIRGSGELVAALFFERLFGESFGRKVLPLAVASSAIGNVLVVAFAMARIKQEIARQGFLPYSSILSSSLPFNSPLGGFLIHYIPSFLVMVLPTGDIYSLVLEIDGYAGQMIALAVAIGLVKLRVERPDLKRPFRAWLPAVFLRIALSCALLAAPFFRPPGETATYAVVGLSIFALGVVYWYIWTIAIPRWRGTTLEEETHVLEDGTTITKLRYQ
;
A
#
# COMPACT_ATOMS: atom_id res chain seq x y z
N MET A 1 30.32 -0.86 23.29
CA MET A 1 30.47 0.61 23.36
C MET A 1 30.84 1.01 24.78
N THR A 2 32.00 1.62 24.97
CA THR A 2 32.43 2.20 26.24
C THR A 2 31.66 3.50 26.50
N ARG A 3 30.99 3.63 27.65
CA ARG A 3 30.31 4.88 28.04
C ARG A 3 31.35 5.90 28.54
N GLY A 4 31.28 7.12 28.02
CA GLY A 4 32.17 8.21 28.41
C GLY A 4 32.00 8.62 29.88
N ARG A 5 33.09 9.09 30.50
CA ARG A 5 33.11 9.57 31.90
C ARG A 5 32.48 10.96 32.10
N ARG A 6 31.43 11.32 31.34
CA ARG A 6 30.74 12.62 31.44
C ARG A 6 29.26 12.39 31.79
N GLY A 7 28.65 13.34 32.49
CA GLY A 7 27.33 13.19 33.11
C GLY A 7 27.36 12.92 34.62
N CYS A 8 26.33 13.41 35.32
CA CYS A 8 26.28 13.52 36.78
C CYS A 8 26.26 12.18 37.52
N TRP A 9 26.72 12.16 38.77
CA TRP A 9 26.79 10.93 39.57
C TRP A 9 25.41 10.25 39.77
N THR A 10 24.35 11.03 39.96
CA THR A 10 22.97 10.51 40.02
C THR A 10 22.55 9.78 38.75
N CYS A 11 22.88 10.30 37.56
CA CYS A 11 22.56 9.62 36.30
C CYS A 11 23.49 8.44 36.00
N ARG A 12 24.77 8.52 36.39
CA ARG A 12 25.73 7.42 36.32
C ARG A 12 25.20 6.18 37.05
N ILE A 13 24.86 6.28 38.34
CA ILE A 13 24.35 5.11 39.11
C ILE A 13 22.96 4.64 38.65
N ARG A 14 22.15 5.53 38.06
CA ARG A 14 20.88 5.17 37.39
C ARG A 14 21.05 4.56 35.99
N HIS A 15 22.29 4.47 35.49
CA HIS A 15 22.65 4.02 34.14
C HIS A 15 21.95 4.82 33.00
N ARG A 16 21.55 6.07 33.25
CA ARG A 16 20.87 6.95 32.27
C ARG A 16 21.86 7.87 31.55
N LYS A 17 21.53 8.26 30.32
CA LYS A 17 22.28 9.30 29.59
C LYS A 17 21.96 10.64 30.27
N CYS A 18 22.99 11.34 30.72
CA CYS A 18 22.86 12.69 31.27
C CYS A 18 22.83 13.71 30.12
N ASP A 19 22.14 14.83 30.33
CA ASP A 19 22.09 15.99 29.45
C ASP A 19 23.15 17.07 29.78
N GLU A 20 23.97 16.84 30.82
CA GLU A 20 25.15 17.64 31.22
C GLU A 20 24.86 19.14 31.51
N GLN A 21 23.59 19.49 31.77
CA GLN A 21 23.19 20.84 32.21
C GLN A 21 23.60 21.12 33.65
N VAL A 22 24.17 22.31 33.88
CA VAL A 22 24.65 22.79 35.18
C VAL A 22 23.69 23.88 35.69
N PRO A 23 23.30 23.91 36.99
CA PRO A 23 23.74 23.02 38.06
C PRO A 23 23.15 21.61 38.01
N ASP A 24 21.86 21.48 37.65
CA ASP A 24 21.12 20.21 37.71
C ASP A 24 20.71 19.71 36.32
N CYS A 25 20.94 18.42 36.03
CA CYS A 25 20.49 17.80 34.77
C CYS A 25 18.97 17.57 34.74
N LYS A 26 18.34 17.77 33.58
CA LYS A 26 16.89 17.54 33.38
C LYS A 26 16.48 16.12 33.74
N GLU A 27 17.32 15.12 33.45
CA GLU A 27 17.03 13.73 33.81
C GLU A 27 16.84 13.49 35.33
N CYS A 28 17.34 14.38 36.19
CA CYS A 28 17.07 14.38 37.64
C CYS A 28 15.98 15.38 38.03
N THR A 29 16.02 16.61 37.50
CA THR A 29 15.05 17.69 37.79
C THR A 29 13.61 17.30 37.45
N ASP A 30 13.36 16.75 36.26
CA ASP A 30 12.03 16.29 35.80
C ASP A 30 11.43 15.19 36.70
N ARG A 31 12.25 14.60 37.56
CA ARG A 31 11.89 13.48 38.46
C ARG A 31 11.99 13.85 39.94
N HIS A 32 12.30 15.12 40.26
CA HIS A 32 12.53 15.61 41.62
C HIS A 32 13.56 14.76 42.39
N ILE A 33 14.64 14.39 41.71
CA ILE A 33 15.79 13.67 42.27
C ILE A 33 16.93 14.68 42.41
N LYS A 34 17.68 14.66 43.53
CA LYS A 34 18.88 15.48 43.68
C LYS A 34 19.93 15.12 42.61
N CYS A 35 20.40 16.11 41.86
CA CYS A 35 21.59 15.95 41.03
C CYS A 35 22.83 16.06 41.94
N HIS A 36 23.68 15.05 41.96
CA HIS A 36 24.94 15.09 42.70
C HIS A 36 26.10 15.42 41.76
N GLY A 37 26.14 16.68 41.30
CA GLY A 37 27.29 17.30 40.63
C GLY A 37 27.80 16.63 39.35
N TYR A 38 28.93 17.13 38.85
CA TYR A 38 29.68 16.56 37.72
C TYR A 38 31.15 16.30 38.05
N ASP A 39 31.49 16.52 39.31
CA ASP A 39 32.85 16.66 39.81
C ASP A 39 33.65 15.36 39.69
N ILE A 40 34.96 15.51 39.57
CA ILE A 40 35.88 14.37 39.38
C ILE A 40 35.85 13.46 40.63
N ASP A 41 35.77 14.08 41.80
CA ASP A 41 35.66 13.38 43.08
C ASP A 41 34.26 12.79 43.28
N ALA A 42 34.25 11.55 43.77
CA ALA A 42 33.02 10.83 44.08
C ALA A 42 32.37 11.39 45.36
N PRO A 43 31.07 11.73 45.37
CA PRO A 43 30.33 12.00 46.60
C PRO A 43 30.52 10.87 47.63
N GLY A 44 30.84 11.22 48.88
CA GLY A 44 31.32 10.26 49.90
C GLY A 44 30.40 9.06 50.17
N TRP A 45 29.09 9.20 49.91
CA TRP A 45 28.13 8.08 49.99
C TRP A 45 28.37 6.95 48.97
N MET A 46 29.27 7.12 48.01
CA MET A 46 29.56 6.13 46.97
C MET A 46 30.77 5.23 47.28
N ALA A 47 31.58 5.61 48.28
CA ALA A 47 32.68 4.79 48.78
C ALA A 47 32.25 3.79 49.87
N ASP A 48 31.08 4.01 50.47
CA ASP A 48 30.44 3.16 51.47
C ASP A 48 29.23 2.45 50.83
N GLU A 49 29.23 1.11 50.86
CA GLU A 49 28.19 0.31 50.22
C GLU A 49 26.81 0.48 50.89
N VAL A 50 26.75 0.72 52.20
CA VAL A 50 25.50 0.92 52.95
C VAL A 50 24.87 2.25 52.55
N LEU A 51 25.67 3.33 52.50
CA LEU A 51 25.22 4.65 52.06
C LEU A 51 24.80 4.65 50.58
N LEU A 52 25.55 3.93 49.72
CA LEU A 52 25.22 3.77 48.30
C LEU A 52 23.87 3.06 48.10
N GLN A 53 23.61 1.99 48.85
CA GLN A 53 22.32 1.29 48.80
C GLN A 53 21.16 2.16 49.29
N GLU A 54 21.36 2.99 50.31
CA GLU A 54 20.31 3.86 50.83
C GLU A 54 19.96 5.01 49.87
N GLU A 55 20.94 5.71 49.29
CA GLU A 55 20.67 6.73 48.27
C GLU A 55 20.07 6.08 46.99
N LEU A 56 20.45 4.83 46.65
CA LEU A 56 19.76 4.05 45.61
C LEU A 56 18.31 3.70 45.96
N ARG A 57 17.97 3.39 47.22
CA ARG A 57 16.57 3.21 47.66
C ARG A 57 15.79 4.51 47.53
N ARG A 58 16.35 5.63 48.00
CA ARG A 58 15.76 6.97 47.91
C ARG A 58 15.47 7.37 46.46
N ILE A 59 16.43 7.16 45.56
CA ILE A 59 16.29 7.40 44.12
C ILE A 59 15.19 6.51 43.50
N LYS A 60 15.15 5.21 43.84
CA LYS A 60 14.09 4.29 43.40
C LYS A 60 12.71 4.72 43.91
N ALA A 61 12.61 5.21 45.14
CA ALA A 61 11.38 5.75 45.72
C ALA A 61 10.90 7.00 44.97
N ALA A 62 11.76 8.00 44.78
CA ALA A 62 11.44 9.24 44.06
C ALA A 62 10.99 8.98 42.60
N VAL A 63 11.65 8.05 41.88
CA VAL A 63 11.23 7.64 40.53
C VAL A 63 9.83 6.99 40.55
N LYS A 64 9.57 6.10 41.51
CA LYS A 64 8.28 5.40 41.67
C LYS A 64 7.16 6.37 42.07
N GLU A 65 7.48 7.39 42.86
CA GLU A 65 6.55 8.45 43.23
C GLU A 65 6.26 9.41 42.08
N ASN A 66 7.26 9.90 41.34
CA ASN A 66 6.99 10.75 40.18
C ASN A 66 6.20 9.99 39.10
N PHE A 67 6.46 8.70 38.88
CA PHE A 67 5.62 7.87 38.00
C PHE A 67 4.17 7.79 38.49
N ARG A 68 3.94 7.60 39.80
CA ARG A 68 2.59 7.66 40.41
C ARG A 68 1.95 9.05 40.26
N ARG A 69 2.72 10.13 40.40
CA ARG A 69 2.27 11.52 40.25
C ARG A 69 1.85 11.82 38.81
N VAL A 70 2.70 11.50 37.84
CA VAL A 70 2.41 11.64 36.40
C VAL A 70 1.19 10.79 36.02
N LYS A 71 1.10 9.52 36.47
CA LYS A 71 -0.08 8.69 36.20
C LYS A 71 -1.35 9.20 36.89
N ARG A 72 -1.26 9.78 38.10
CA ARG A 72 -2.41 10.48 38.75
C ARG A 72 -2.84 11.73 37.98
N VAL A 73 -1.91 12.50 37.42
CA VAL A 73 -2.21 13.68 36.60
C VAL A 73 -2.80 13.29 35.24
N GLN A 74 -2.27 12.24 34.59
CA GLN A 74 -2.85 11.67 33.37
C GLN A 74 -4.25 11.10 33.61
N ASN A 75 -4.46 10.33 34.69
CA ASN A 75 -5.77 9.81 35.04
C ASN A 75 -6.76 10.91 35.46
N ARG A 76 -6.31 11.99 36.12
CA ARG A 76 -7.16 13.16 36.39
C ARG A 76 -7.52 13.90 35.10
N ARG A 77 -6.57 14.14 34.19
CA ARG A 77 -6.86 14.69 32.85
C ARG A 77 -7.84 13.82 32.08
N LEU A 78 -7.65 12.50 32.09
CA LEU A 78 -8.56 11.56 31.42
C LEU A 78 -9.96 11.60 32.04
N ALA A 79 -10.06 11.56 33.38
CA ALA A 79 -11.35 11.65 34.07
C ALA A 79 -12.04 13.01 33.87
N GLN A 80 -11.28 14.11 33.81
CA GLN A 80 -11.80 15.43 33.45
C GLN A 80 -12.30 15.44 32.00
N VAL A 81 -11.54 14.92 31.03
CA VAL A 81 -11.97 14.79 29.63
C VAL A 81 -13.23 13.92 29.49
N THR A 82 -13.33 12.79 30.22
CA THR A 82 -14.53 11.94 30.18
C THR A 82 -15.74 12.62 30.84
N ALA A 83 -15.55 13.33 31.96
CA ALA A 83 -16.62 14.09 32.61
C ALA A 83 -17.08 15.29 31.75
N GLN A 84 -16.13 16.00 31.13
CA GLN A 84 -16.39 17.08 30.17
C GLN A 84 -17.11 16.55 28.92
N ALA A 85 -16.75 15.38 28.40
CA ALA A 85 -17.46 14.74 27.30
C ALA A 85 -18.91 14.35 27.68
N ALA A 86 -19.12 13.86 28.92
CA ALA A 86 -20.45 13.53 29.43
C ALA A 86 -21.32 14.78 29.67
N GLN A 87 -20.74 15.88 30.16
CA GLN A 87 -21.44 17.17 30.25
C GLN A 87 -21.71 17.77 28.88
N ALA A 88 -20.73 17.77 27.97
CA ALA A 88 -20.90 18.25 26.59
C ALA A 88 -21.99 17.47 25.84
N SER A 89 -22.11 16.15 26.04
CA SER A 89 -23.20 15.33 25.46
C SER A 89 -24.58 15.61 26.06
N ARG A 90 -24.64 16.30 27.21
CA ARG A 90 -25.88 16.74 27.87
C ARG A 90 -26.23 18.19 27.52
N GLU A 91 -25.23 19.06 27.39
CA GLU A 91 -25.39 20.45 26.96
C GLU A 91 -25.64 20.59 25.46
N ALA A 92 -25.02 19.75 24.62
CA ALA A 92 -25.29 19.73 23.18
C ALA A 92 -26.72 19.26 22.84
N ARG A 93 -27.48 18.76 23.81
CA ARG A 93 -28.92 18.43 23.68
C ARG A 93 -29.82 19.53 24.30
N LEU A 94 -29.24 20.69 24.61
CA LEU A 94 -29.88 21.86 25.22
C LEU A 94 -29.37 23.17 24.57
N LYS A 95 -28.68 23.09 23.42
CA LYS A 95 -27.99 24.20 22.74
C LYS A 95 -28.28 24.24 21.23
N ASP A 96 -29.36 23.60 20.78
CA ASP A 96 -29.96 23.84 19.45
C ASP A 96 -30.87 25.09 19.46
N ASP A 97 -31.33 25.56 20.63
CA ASP A 97 -32.33 26.63 20.76
C ASP A 97 -31.76 28.07 20.81
N ASP A 98 -30.51 28.28 21.28
CA ASP A 98 -29.95 29.61 21.55
C ASP A 98 -28.49 29.76 21.09
N ALA A 99 -28.13 30.97 20.63
CA ALA A 99 -26.97 31.20 19.76
C ALA A 99 -25.78 31.99 20.39
N VAL A 100 -24.70 32.09 19.59
CA VAL A 100 -23.59 33.07 19.64
C VAL A 100 -22.40 32.82 20.63
N THR A 101 -21.18 32.99 20.08
CA THR A 101 -19.87 33.32 20.73
C THR A 101 -19.08 32.30 21.60
N THR A 102 -17.86 31.97 21.10
CA THR A 102 -16.54 31.78 21.80
C THR A 102 -16.42 30.97 23.11
N SER A 103 -15.40 30.14 23.38
CA SER A 103 -14.21 29.58 22.66
C SER A 103 -13.51 28.57 23.63
N THR A 104 -12.43 27.80 23.38
CA THR A 104 -11.52 27.50 22.24
C THR A 104 -10.92 26.09 22.48
N PRO A 105 -10.35 25.35 21.49
CA PRO A 105 -9.69 24.05 21.70
C PRO A 105 -8.32 24.16 22.43
N SER A 106 -7.64 23.03 22.66
CA SER A 106 -6.30 22.99 23.28
C SER A 106 -5.24 23.67 22.39
N ASP A 107 -5.01 24.94 22.68
CA ASP A 107 -4.62 25.94 21.70
C ASP A 107 -3.30 25.67 20.97
N SER A 108 -2.24 25.23 21.67
CA SER A 108 -0.89 25.14 21.09
C SER A 108 -0.75 24.13 19.95
N GLN A 109 -1.41 22.98 20.02
CA GLN A 109 -1.32 21.98 18.95
C GLN A 109 -2.21 22.35 17.75
N ALA A 110 -3.35 22.99 17.99
CA ALA A 110 -4.16 23.57 16.91
C ALA A 110 -3.38 24.68 16.19
N ARG A 111 -2.88 25.69 16.93
CA ARG A 111 -2.05 26.79 16.40
C ARG A 111 -0.86 26.28 15.58
N ASN A 112 -0.13 25.27 16.05
CA ASN A 112 1.01 24.72 15.30
C ASN A 112 0.58 24.05 13.97
N THR A 113 -0.59 23.40 13.93
CA THR A 113 -1.12 22.83 12.68
C THR A 113 -1.61 23.95 11.75
N THR A 114 -2.45 24.87 12.24
CA THR A 114 -2.97 26.00 11.47
C THR A 114 -1.86 26.90 10.92
N PHE A 115 -0.80 27.16 11.70
CA PHE A 115 0.36 27.91 11.24
C PHE A 115 1.13 27.19 10.13
N ARG A 116 1.29 25.87 10.23
CA ARG A 116 1.95 25.04 9.20
C ARG A 116 1.11 24.94 7.92
N GLU A 117 -0.22 24.84 8.05
CA GLU A 117 -1.14 24.89 6.93
C GLU A 117 -1.13 26.27 6.26
N ALA A 118 -1.14 27.37 7.03
CA ALA A 118 -0.97 28.73 6.49
C ALA A 118 0.39 28.93 5.80
N GLN A 119 1.48 28.41 6.37
CA GLN A 119 2.82 28.43 5.74
C GLN A 119 2.81 27.68 4.40
N TYR A 120 2.12 26.54 4.30
CA TYR A 120 1.99 25.80 3.05
C TYR A 120 1.06 26.48 2.03
N LEU A 121 0.04 27.24 2.46
CA LEU A 121 -0.80 28.05 1.56
C LEU A 121 -0.04 29.25 0.98
N VAL A 122 0.74 29.96 1.80
CA VAL A 122 1.65 31.02 1.33
C VAL A 122 2.72 30.43 0.40
N HIS A 123 3.32 29.28 0.76
CA HIS A 123 4.27 28.57 -0.12
C HIS A 123 3.66 28.21 -1.48
N TYR A 124 2.37 27.83 -1.52
CA TYR A 124 1.69 27.54 -2.77
C TYR A 124 1.57 28.79 -3.65
N LEU A 125 1.09 29.92 -3.09
CA LEU A 125 0.84 31.16 -3.82
C LEU A 125 2.13 31.86 -4.30
N ASP A 126 3.18 31.83 -3.48
CA ASP A 126 4.46 32.51 -3.74
C ASP A 126 5.37 31.73 -4.69
N TYR A 127 5.39 30.38 -4.61
CA TYR A 127 6.38 29.55 -5.31
C TYR A 127 5.77 28.58 -6.32
N ILE A 128 4.63 27.96 -6.04
CA ILE A 128 4.11 26.86 -6.87
C ILE A 128 3.16 27.37 -7.96
N PHE A 129 2.25 28.29 -7.61
CA PHE A 129 1.34 28.90 -8.57
C PHE A 129 2.11 29.60 -9.71
N PRO A 130 3.20 30.36 -9.49
CA PRO A 130 4.02 30.90 -10.58
C PRO A 130 4.78 29.85 -11.40
N ILE A 131 5.02 28.64 -10.87
CA ILE A 131 5.59 27.52 -11.64
C ILE A 131 4.53 26.90 -12.54
N GLN A 132 3.33 26.63 -12.02
CA GLN A 132 2.19 26.10 -12.80
C GLN A 132 1.73 27.09 -13.88
N TYR A 133 1.67 28.37 -13.55
CA TYR A 133 1.08 29.41 -14.40
C TYR A 133 2.12 30.50 -14.71
N THR A 134 3.21 30.07 -15.36
CA THR A 134 4.40 30.88 -15.66
C THR A 134 4.09 32.21 -16.38
N PHE A 135 2.99 32.28 -17.13
CA PHE A 135 2.60 33.47 -17.92
C PHE A 135 1.33 34.17 -17.40
N TYR A 136 0.81 33.80 -16.22
CA TYR A 136 -0.38 34.43 -15.67
C TYR A 136 -0.09 35.86 -15.21
N VAL A 137 -0.81 36.83 -15.78
CA VAL A 137 -0.71 38.25 -15.43
C VAL A 137 -1.85 38.63 -14.49
N ASP A 138 -1.50 38.92 -13.24
CA ASP A 138 -2.41 39.52 -12.27
C ASP A 138 -2.94 40.86 -12.76
N ALA A 139 -4.26 41.05 -12.66
CA ALA A 139 -4.91 42.35 -12.75
C ALA A 139 -5.38 42.76 -11.34
N PRO A 140 -4.61 43.60 -10.60
CA PRO A 140 -5.02 44.07 -9.28
C PRO A 140 -6.37 44.80 -9.31
N GLU A 141 -6.64 45.52 -10.40
CA GLU A 141 -7.91 46.20 -10.64
C GLU A 141 -9.11 45.25 -10.68
N GLU A 142 -8.94 43.99 -11.10
CA GLU A 142 -9.96 42.93 -11.14
C GLU A 142 -9.99 42.06 -9.87
N GLY A 143 -9.15 42.36 -8.87
CA GLY A 143 -9.02 41.61 -7.61
C GLY A 143 -7.85 40.61 -7.56
N GLY A 144 -7.04 40.50 -8.62
CA GLY A 144 -5.86 39.62 -8.68
C GLY A 144 -6.14 38.17 -8.27
N ARG A 145 -5.23 37.56 -7.49
CA ARG A 145 -5.42 36.19 -6.91
C ARG A 145 -6.34 36.14 -5.68
N GLY A 146 -7.09 37.21 -5.36
CA GLY A 146 -7.98 37.23 -4.19
C GLY A 146 -9.00 36.10 -4.19
N TRP A 147 -9.56 35.80 -5.37
CA TRP A 147 -10.47 34.67 -5.58
C TRP A 147 -9.85 33.30 -5.23
N LEU A 148 -8.56 33.13 -5.49
CA LEU A 148 -7.84 31.87 -5.26
C LEU A 148 -7.60 31.66 -3.76
N PHE A 149 -7.20 32.70 -3.04
CA PHE A 149 -7.10 32.64 -1.58
C PHE A 149 -8.46 32.35 -0.92
N PHE A 150 -9.52 33.02 -1.38
CA PHE A 150 -10.89 32.78 -0.91
C PHE A 150 -11.34 31.31 -1.10
N LEU A 151 -11.13 30.73 -2.28
CA LEU A 151 -11.44 29.31 -2.52
C LEU A 151 -10.55 28.38 -1.68
N LEU A 152 -9.29 28.71 -1.43
CA LEU A 152 -8.40 27.95 -0.54
C LEU A 152 -8.80 28.05 0.95
N GLU A 153 -9.47 29.12 1.36
CA GLU A 153 -9.98 29.27 2.74
C GLU A 153 -11.31 28.52 2.95
N ARG A 154 -12.24 28.58 1.98
CA ARG A 154 -13.53 27.85 2.07
C ARG A 154 -13.41 26.38 1.71
N SER A 155 -12.88 26.06 0.52
CA SER A 155 -12.87 24.69 -0.02
C SER A 155 -11.84 23.80 0.69
N ALA A 156 -12.34 22.82 1.45
CA ALA A 156 -11.50 21.78 2.04
C ALA A 156 -10.70 20.96 1.00
N PRO A 157 -11.28 20.43 -0.10
CA PRO A 157 -10.51 19.64 -1.06
C PRO A 157 -9.45 20.47 -1.78
N LEU A 158 -9.75 21.71 -2.19
CA LEU A 158 -8.77 22.59 -2.84
C LEU A 158 -7.63 22.94 -1.90
N ARG A 159 -7.94 23.27 -0.63
CA ARG A 159 -6.95 23.49 0.42
C ARG A 159 -6.06 22.27 0.59
N ASN A 160 -6.63 21.08 0.78
CA ASN A 160 -5.85 19.86 0.94
C ASN A 160 -4.99 19.55 -0.31
N ALA A 161 -5.45 19.86 -1.53
CA ALA A 161 -4.66 19.72 -2.74
C ALA A 161 -3.48 20.73 -2.79
N ALA A 162 -3.69 22.00 -2.42
CA ALA A 162 -2.63 23.01 -2.32
C ALA A 162 -1.58 22.64 -1.25
N LEU A 163 -2.03 22.18 -0.08
CA LEU A 163 -1.18 21.67 1.00
C LEU A 163 -0.35 20.45 0.53
N THR A 164 -0.93 19.59 -0.32
CA THR A 164 -0.24 18.45 -0.95
C THR A 164 0.89 18.93 -1.87
N LEU A 165 0.61 19.85 -2.79
CA LEU A 165 1.60 20.42 -3.70
C LEU A 165 2.74 21.13 -2.93
N SER A 166 2.41 21.89 -1.88
CA SER A 166 3.41 22.54 -1.04
C SER A 166 4.25 21.58 -0.21
N ALA A 167 3.66 20.52 0.35
CA ALA A 167 4.41 19.45 1.00
C ALA A 167 5.34 18.73 0.00
N PHE A 168 4.87 18.46 -1.22
CA PHE A 168 5.62 17.80 -2.28
C PHE A 168 6.82 18.63 -2.77
N HIS A 169 6.61 19.91 -3.08
CA HIS A 169 7.68 20.82 -3.50
C HIS A 169 8.75 20.96 -2.41
N GLN A 170 8.37 21.12 -1.15
CA GLN A 170 9.33 21.18 -0.04
C GLN A 170 10.03 19.83 0.20
N HIS A 171 9.36 18.70 -0.04
CA HIS A 171 9.97 17.38 0.05
C HIS A 171 11.04 17.12 -1.03
N ILE A 172 10.82 17.60 -2.26
CA ILE A 172 11.84 17.57 -3.32
C ILE A 172 12.98 18.55 -3.03
N SER A 173 12.66 19.76 -2.57
CA SER A 173 13.66 20.81 -2.28
C SER A 173 14.51 20.55 -1.03
N SER A 174 14.13 19.61 -0.16
CA SER A 174 14.85 19.33 1.09
C SER A 174 15.95 18.27 0.89
N PRO A 175 17.24 18.61 1.17
CA PRO A 175 18.31 17.61 1.18
C PRO A 175 18.19 16.59 2.34
N TYR A 176 17.27 16.83 3.29
CA TYR A 176 16.95 15.91 4.38
C TYR A 176 15.47 15.53 4.31
N ARG A 177 15.18 14.28 3.91
CA ARG A 177 13.82 13.71 3.95
C ARG A 177 13.56 13.13 5.35
N SER A 178 12.40 13.43 5.93
CA SER A 178 11.98 12.89 7.23
C SER A 178 10.64 12.15 7.13
N GLU A 179 10.47 11.07 7.90
CA GLU A 179 9.24 10.26 7.91
C GLU A 179 7.98 11.12 8.14
N ASN A 180 8.08 12.18 8.95
CA ASN A 180 6.99 13.13 9.22
C ASN A 180 6.51 13.90 7.98
N GLN A 181 7.38 14.17 7.00
CA GLN A 181 7.01 14.88 5.76
C GLN A 181 6.32 13.93 4.78
N GLU A 182 6.77 12.67 4.68
CA GLU A 182 6.07 11.63 3.91
C GLU A 182 4.66 11.36 4.51
N ASP A 183 4.54 11.27 5.84
CA ASP A 183 3.27 11.11 6.59
C ASP A 183 2.32 12.32 6.53
N GLU A 184 2.82 13.51 6.15
CA GLU A 184 2.01 14.72 5.94
C GLU A 184 1.55 14.84 4.48
N LEU A 185 2.46 14.63 3.53
CA LEU A 185 2.15 14.60 2.10
C LEU A 185 1.04 13.60 1.79
N LEU A 186 1.20 12.35 2.26
CA LEU A 186 0.22 11.28 2.06
C LEU A 186 -1.14 11.64 2.70
N ARG A 187 -1.13 12.36 3.82
CA ARG A 187 -2.33 12.75 4.58
C ARG A 187 -3.14 13.82 3.84
N TYR A 188 -2.49 14.87 3.34
CA TYR A 188 -3.18 15.91 2.58
C TYR A 188 -3.71 15.37 1.24
N HIS A 189 -2.91 14.56 0.53
CA HIS A 189 -3.34 13.93 -0.72
C HIS A 189 -4.57 13.01 -0.51
N THR A 190 -4.52 12.15 0.51
CA THR A 190 -5.65 11.26 0.85
C THR A 190 -6.92 12.05 1.21
N LYS A 191 -6.79 13.16 1.95
CA LYS A 191 -7.93 14.03 2.25
C LYS A 191 -8.52 14.67 0.99
N ALA A 192 -7.68 15.25 0.13
CA ALA A 192 -8.13 15.92 -1.09
C ALA A 192 -8.95 14.97 -1.99
N LEU A 193 -8.46 13.75 -2.21
CA LEU A 193 -9.20 12.71 -2.96
C LEU A 193 -10.51 12.30 -2.27
N GLN A 194 -10.51 12.15 -0.94
CA GLN A 194 -11.73 11.77 -0.19
C GLN A 194 -12.80 12.87 -0.21
N GLU A 195 -12.40 14.12 -0.11
CA GLU A 195 -13.31 15.28 -0.09
C GLU A 195 -13.84 15.58 -1.51
N LEU A 196 -12.98 15.54 -2.54
CA LEU A 196 -13.41 15.70 -3.94
C LEU A 196 -14.36 14.56 -4.36
N ARG A 197 -14.11 13.31 -3.94
CA ARG A 197 -15.04 12.19 -4.14
C ARG A 197 -16.35 12.35 -3.37
N GLN A 198 -16.36 13.07 -2.24
CA GLN A 198 -17.62 13.41 -1.54
C GLN A 198 -18.41 14.52 -2.24
N ILE A 199 -17.78 15.43 -2.98
CA ILE A 199 -18.50 16.39 -3.83
C ILE A 199 -19.20 15.63 -4.96
N ILE A 200 -18.45 14.80 -5.71
CA ILE A 200 -19.01 13.96 -6.79
C ILE A 200 -20.13 13.05 -6.26
N GLY A 201 -19.90 12.35 -5.15
CA GLY A 201 -20.84 11.38 -4.60
C GLY A 201 -22.10 11.96 -3.92
N ARG A 202 -22.33 13.28 -3.98
CA ARG A 202 -23.50 13.96 -3.37
C ARG A 202 -24.58 14.38 -4.36
N ARG A 203 -24.33 14.38 -5.67
CA ARG A 203 -25.35 14.68 -6.70
C ARG A 203 -25.18 13.76 -7.90
N GLU A 204 -26.28 13.54 -8.62
CA GLU A 204 -26.24 13.04 -10.00
C GLU A 204 -25.64 14.13 -10.92
N VAL A 205 -25.11 13.74 -12.09
CA VAL A 205 -24.11 14.51 -12.85
C VAL A 205 -24.53 15.96 -13.12
N GLY A 206 -25.77 16.19 -13.59
CA GLY A 206 -26.34 17.51 -13.90
C GLY A 206 -26.57 18.46 -12.71
N GLY A 207 -26.04 18.15 -11.53
CA GLY A 207 -26.27 18.89 -10.29
C GLY A 207 -25.45 20.16 -10.09
N PHE A 208 -24.44 20.45 -10.92
CA PHE A 208 -23.49 21.56 -10.71
C PHE A 208 -24.04 22.94 -11.13
N THR A 209 -24.99 23.00 -12.06
CA THR A 209 -25.57 24.23 -12.61
C THR A 209 -26.20 25.16 -11.57
N ASN A 210 -26.63 24.63 -10.43
CA ASN A 210 -27.28 25.39 -9.35
C ASN A 210 -26.31 26.10 -8.38
N SER A 211 -24.99 25.86 -8.46
CA SER A 211 -24.02 26.55 -7.61
C SER A 211 -22.69 26.79 -8.33
N ARG A 212 -22.49 28.05 -8.73
CA ARG A 212 -21.25 28.53 -9.39
C ARG A 212 -20.01 28.21 -8.56
N GLU A 213 -20.11 28.29 -7.23
CA GLU A 213 -19.00 28.04 -6.32
C GLU A 213 -18.64 26.56 -6.22
N GLU A 214 -19.61 25.66 -6.06
CA GLU A 214 -19.35 24.20 -6.00
C GLU A 214 -18.69 23.70 -7.29
N TRP A 215 -19.03 24.30 -8.43
CA TRP A 215 -18.39 24.03 -9.73
C TRP A 215 -16.95 24.58 -9.82
N LEU A 216 -16.69 25.81 -9.34
CA LEU A 216 -15.35 26.37 -9.26
C LEU A 216 -14.43 25.55 -8.34
N GLU A 217 -14.94 25.10 -7.18
CA GLU A 217 -14.22 24.21 -6.27
C GLU A 217 -13.87 22.87 -6.95
N PHE A 218 -14.82 22.28 -7.67
CA PHE A 218 -14.60 21.01 -8.38
C PHE A 218 -13.54 21.13 -9.48
N LEU A 219 -13.64 22.14 -10.35
CA LEU A 219 -12.63 22.40 -11.38
C LEU A 219 -11.26 22.64 -10.76
N ALA A 220 -11.15 23.56 -9.80
CA ALA A 220 -9.87 23.88 -9.17
C ALA A 220 -9.26 22.65 -8.49
N GLY A 221 -10.05 21.86 -7.76
CA GLY A 221 -9.59 20.64 -7.09
C GLY A 221 -9.05 19.60 -8.08
N GLY A 222 -9.74 19.37 -9.20
CA GLY A 222 -9.28 18.46 -10.25
C GLY A 222 -8.01 18.94 -10.95
N MET A 223 -7.90 20.23 -11.27
CA MET A 223 -6.69 20.80 -11.91
C MET A 223 -5.45 20.71 -11.01
N PHE A 224 -5.63 20.79 -9.68
CA PHE A 224 -4.54 20.60 -8.73
C PHE A 224 -4.13 19.12 -8.60
N LEU A 225 -5.06 18.17 -8.76
CA LEU A 225 -4.76 16.74 -8.82
C LEU A 225 -4.03 16.37 -10.13
N ILE A 226 -4.46 16.90 -11.27
CA ILE A 226 -3.73 16.80 -12.55
C ILE A 226 -2.31 17.34 -12.39
N SER A 227 -2.16 18.54 -11.80
CA SER A 227 -0.85 19.14 -11.52
C SER A 227 0.01 18.26 -10.62
N PHE A 228 -0.58 17.59 -9.61
CA PHE A 228 0.14 16.71 -8.70
C PHE A 228 0.67 15.45 -9.39
N GLU A 229 -0.17 14.74 -10.16
CA GLU A 229 0.25 13.55 -10.91
C GLU A 229 1.35 13.91 -11.93
N VAL A 230 1.19 15.02 -12.66
CA VAL A 230 2.18 15.51 -13.63
C VAL A 230 3.50 15.89 -12.94
N PHE A 231 3.48 16.62 -11.81
CA PHE A 231 4.70 16.95 -11.07
C PHE A 231 5.35 15.73 -10.37
N GLN A 232 4.61 14.63 -10.16
CA GLN A 232 5.17 13.35 -9.74
C GLN A 232 5.84 12.58 -10.89
N GLY A 233 5.63 13.00 -12.14
CA GLY A 233 6.11 12.30 -13.34
C GLY A 233 5.16 11.21 -13.84
N GLY A 234 3.89 11.23 -13.42
CA GLY A 234 2.86 10.30 -13.89
C GLY A 234 2.47 10.58 -15.35
N THR A 235 2.65 9.58 -16.22
CA THR A 235 2.43 9.72 -17.67
C THR A 235 0.96 9.70 -18.08
N SER A 236 0.13 8.86 -17.47
CA SER A 236 -1.31 8.70 -17.78
C SER A 236 -2.25 8.83 -16.58
N ASN A 237 -1.74 8.82 -15.33
CA ASN A 237 -2.55 8.91 -14.11
C ASN A 237 -3.44 10.17 -14.02
N TRP A 238 -3.10 11.23 -14.75
CA TRP A 238 -3.84 12.48 -14.79
C TRP A 238 -5.10 12.39 -15.68
N GLU A 239 -5.15 11.46 -16.64
CA GLU A 239 -6.26 11.34 -17.60
C GLU A 239 -7.63 11.09 -16.96
N PRO A 240 -7.80 10.22 -15.94
CA PRO A 240 -9.10 10.04 -15.28
C PRO A 240 -9.60 11.32 -14.60
N HIS A 241 -8.71 12.13 -14.05
CA HIS A 241 -9.05 13.43 -13.48
C HIS A 241 -9.47 14.42 -14.58
N PHE A 242 -8.70 14.50 -15.67
CA PHE A 242 -9.01 15.36 -16.81
C PHE A 242 -10.34 14.99 -17.49
N ASN A 243 -10.59 13.71 -17.75
CA ASN A 243 -11.85 13.23 -18.33
C ASN A 243 -13.07 13.56 -17.43
N ALA A 244 -12.91 13.51 -16.10
CA ALA A 244 -13.96 13.92 -15.17
C ALA A 244 -14.24 15.44 -15.21
N LEU A 245 -13.21 16.28 -15.36
CA LEU A 245 -13.39 17.73 -15.54
C LEU A 245 -14.07 18.07 -16.87
N VAL A 246 -13.63 17.46 -17.97
CA VAL A 246 -14.24 17.62 -19.29
C VAL A 246 -15.72 17.21 -19.28
N SER A 247 -16.06 16.12 -18.59
CA SER A 247 -17.45 15.65 -18.49
C SER A 247 -18.39 16.65 -17.80
N VAL A 248 -17.89 17.46 -16.85
CA VAL A 248 -18.68 18.49 -16.16
C VAL A 248 -18.64 19.83 -16.91
N ALA A 249 -17.53 20.14 -17.59
CA ALA A 249 -17.44 21.33 -18.43
C ALA A 249 -18.35 21.26 -19.67
N ASN A 250 -18.55 20.07 -20.25
CA ASN A 250 -19.45 19.87 -21.39
C ASN A 250 -20.96 19.97 -21.05
N GLU A 251 -21.34 20.10 -19.78
CA GLU A 251 -22.74 20.43 -19.41
C GLU A 251 -23.08 21.92 -19.59
N LEU A 252 -22.07 22.78 -19.82
CA LEU A 252 -22.17 24.23 -19.72
C LEU A 252 -21.94 24.93 -21.05
N LYS A 253 -22.88 25.76 -21.49
CA LYS A 253 -22.80 26.42 -22.81
C LYS A 253 -22.22 27.84 -22.73
N PRO A 254 -21.41 28.28 -23.71
CA PRO A 254 -20.91 29.66 -23.79
C PRO A 254 -22.01 30.74 -23.73
N SER A 255 -23.24 30.41 -24.14
CA SER A 255 -24.42 31.28 -24.08
C SER A 255 -24.99 31.51 -22.68
N GLU A 256 -24.77 30.58 -21.75
CA GLU A 256 -25.36 30.61 -20.40
C GLU A 256 -24.56 31.54 -19.46
N PHE A 257 -23.35 31.95 -19.86
CA PHE A 257 -22.48 32.84 -19.09
C PHE A 257 -22.61 34.30 -19.52
N ASN A 258 -23.31 35.05 -18.68
CA ASN A 258 -23.33 36.50 -18.67
C ASN A 258 -22.01 37.05 -18.07
N PHE A 259 -21.04 37.35 -18.93
CA PHE A 259 -19.76 37.96 -18.53
C PHE A 259 -19.74 39.49 -18.58
N ASN A 260 -20.92 40.14 -18.63
CA ASN A 260 -20.99 41.58 -18.39
C ASN A 260 -20.46 41.89 -16.98
N PRO A 261 -19.75 43.01 -16.77
CA PRO A 261 -19.27 43.37 -15.44
C PRO A 261 -20.46 43.48 -14.46
N PRO A 262 -20.33 42.95 -13.23
CA PRO A 262 -21.42 43.01 -12.25
C PRO A 262 -21.77 44.47 -11.93
N ASP A 263 -23.04 44.70 -11.57
CA ASP A 263 -23.54 46.04 -11.26
C ASP A 263 -22.74 46.65 -10.08
N PRO A 264 -22.07 47.81 -10.25
CA PRO A 264 -21.31 48.46 -9.17
C PRO A 264 -22.15 48.91 -7.97
N SER A 265 -23.49 48.88 -8.07
CA SER A 265 -24.42 49.13 -6.96
C SER A 265 -24.85 47.84 -6.22
N SER A 266 -24.45 46.66 -6.71
CA SER A 266 -24.72 45.38 -6.05
C SER A 266 -23.91 45.24 -4.75
N PRO A 267 -24.52 44.80 -3.63
CA PRO A 267 -23.79 44.53 -2.39
C PRO A 267 -22.76 43.40 -2.55
N ASP A 268 -22.95 42.51 -3.53
CA ASP A 268 -22.07 41.37 -3.80
C ASP A 268 -21.05 41.64 -4.93
N PHE A 269 -20.88 42.91 -5.36
CA PHE A 269 -20.06 43.30 -6.52
C PHE A 269 -18.66 42.65 -6.53
N ASP A 270 -17.88 42.83 -5.46
CA ASP A 270 -16.51 42.29 -5.38
C ASP A 270 -16.47 40.75 -5.35
N PHE A 271 -17.48 40.10 -4.74
CA PHE A 271 -17.58 38.65 -4.72
C PHE A 271 -17.90 38.10 -6.12
N LEU A 272 -18.93 38.64 -6.78
CA LEU A 272 -19.32 38.25 -8.14
C LEU A 272 -18.15 38.43 -9.12
N ARG A 273 -17.46 39.56 -9.01
CA ARG A 273 -16.27 39.92 -9.81
C ARG A 273 -15.09 38.97 -9.57
N GLY A 274 -14.84 38.59 -8.31
CA GLY A 274 -13.86 37.56 -7.97
C GLY A 274 -14.20 36.19 -8.57
N MET A 275 -15.48 35.80 -8.55
CA MET A 275 -15.95 34.55 -9.15
C MET A 275 -15.94 34.58 -10.69
N ASP A 276 -16.17 35.73 -11.33
CA ASP A 276 -15.96 35.91 -12.77
C ASP A 276 -14.50 35.66 -13.17
N THR A 277 -13.56 36.24 -12.41
CA THR A 277 -12.11 36.08 -12.63
C THR A 277 -11.66 34.63 -12.41
N ALA A 278 -12.14 33.99 -11.33
CA ALA A 278 -11.91 32.56 -11.06
C ALA A 278 -12.41 31.67 -12.20
N GLN A 279 -13.63 31.94 -12.70
CA GLN A 279 -14.24 31.17 -13.79
C GLN A 279 -13.45 31.32 -15.10
N LYS A 280 -13.10 32.54 -15.49
CA LYS A 280 -12.29 32.80 -16.70
C LYS A 280 -10.94 32.09 -16.61
N PHE A 281 -10.27 32.15 -15.47
CA PHE A 281 -8.98 31.49 -15.26
C PHE A 281 -9.08 29.96 -15.32
N LEU A 282 -10.00 29.34 -14.56
CA LEU A 282 -10.11 27.88 -14.50
C LEU A 282 -10.56 27.28 -15.83
N LEU A 283 -11.43 27.97 -16.56
CA LEU A 283 -11.89 27.51 -17.88
C LEU A 283 -10.83 27.71 -18.97
N ALA A 284 -10.08 28.83 -18.96
CA ALA A 284 -8.90 29.00 -19.82
C ALA A 284 -7.87 27.88 -19.59
N ASN A 285 -7.59 27.57 -18.33
CA ASN A 285 -6.66 26.52 -17.95
C ASN A 285 -7.14 25.12 -18.39
N LEU A 286 -8.43 24.80 -18.24
CA LEU A 286 -8.99 23.53 -18.70
C LEU A 286 -8.97 23.41 -20.24
N LEU A 287 -9.31 24.49 -20.97
CA LEU A 287 -9.24 24.55 -22.43
C LEU A 287 -7.80 24.42 -22.95
N TRP A 288 -6.83 25.02 -22.25
CA TRP A 288 -5.40 24.87 -22.57
C TRP A 288 -4.92 23.42 -22.40
N ILE A 289 -5.35 22.73 -21.34
CA ILE A 289 -5.08 21.30 -21.22
C ILE A 289 -5.80 20.51 -22.32
N ASP A 290 -7.06 20.80 -22.65
CA ASP A 290 -7.81 20.06 -23.69
C ASP A 290 -7.25 20.23 -25.12
N VAL A 291 -6.69 21.39 -25.45
CA VAL A 291 -6.05 21.63 -26.75
C VAL A 291 -4.66 20.98 -26.84
N LEU A 292 -3.90 20.89 -25.74
CA LEU A 292 -2.52 20.37 -25.75
C LEU A 292 -2.37 18.90 -25.30
N ALA A 293 -3.32 18.36 -24.52
CA ALA A 293 -3.41 16.94 -24.14
C ALA A 293 -3.40 15.95 -25.32
N PRO A 294 -4.02 16.26 -26.48
CA PRO A 294 -3.86 15.49 -27.72
C PRO A 294 -2.42 15.11 -28.06
N VAL A 295 -1.46 16.02 -27.89
CA VAL A 295 -0.02 15.78 -28.17
C VAL A 295 0.66 14.88 -27.11
N SER A 296 -0.12 14.31 -26.18
CA SER A 296 0.27 13.19 -25.31
C SER A 296 -0.57 11.92 -25.49
N THR A 297 -1.70 11.99 -26.21
CA THR A 297 -2.75 10.96 -26.16
C THR A 297 -3.29 10.52 -27.53
N GLY A 298 -2.98 11.23 -28.62
CA GLY A 298 -3.49 10.94 -29.97
C GLY A 298 -5.00 11.19 -30.15
N ALA A 299 -5.69 11.67 -29.12
CA ALA A 299 -7.12 11.99 -29.17
C ALA A 299 -7.35 13.44 -29.66
N SER A 300 -8.54 13.73 -30.20
CA SER A 300 -8.92 15.13 -30.48
C SER A 300 -9.29 15.89 -29.19
N PRO A 301 -9.26 17.24 -29.19
CA PRO A 301 -9.87 18.06 -28.14
C PRO A 301 -11.34 17.67 -27.91
N LYS A 302 -11.80 17.74 -26.65
CA LYS A 302 -13.10 17.23 -26.18
C LYS A 302 -14.07 18.34 -25.76
N LEU A 303 -13.61 19.58 -25.68
CA LEU A 303 -14.40 20.77 -25.40
C LEU A 303 -14.57 21.62 -26.68
N PRO A 304 -15.66 22.41 -26.81
CA PRO A 304 -15.86 23.29 -27.96
C PRO A 304 -14.97 24.55 -27.85
N TYR A 305 -13.64 24.38 -27.89
CA TYR A 305 -12.65 25.44 -27.67
C TYR A 305 -12.88 26.67 -28.56
N ARG A 306 -13.29 26.46 -29.81
CA ARG A 306 -13.57 27.52 -30.78
C ARG A 306 -14.71 28.44 -30.33
N GLU A 307 -15.83 27.90 -29.84
CA GLU A 307 -16.95 28.69 -29.31
C GLU A 307 -16.56 29.53 -28.08
N TRP A 308 -15.67 29.00 -27.24
CA TRP A 308 -15.19 29.69 -26.04
C TRP A 308 -14.18 30.82 -26.34
N LEU A 309 -13.34 30.64 -27.37
CA LEU A 309 -12.25 31.56 -27.72
C LEU A 309 -12.68 32.63 -28.75
N ASP A 310 -13.49 32.27 -29.77
CA ASP A 310 -14.04 33.22 -30.76
C ASP A 310 -15.00 34.22 -30.11
N ALA A 311 -15.70 33.82 -29.04
CA ALA A 311 -16.64 34.70 -28.33
C ALA A 311 -15.96 35.86 -27.57
N GLY A 312 -14.62 35.93 -27.53
CA GLY A 312 -13.86 36.98 -26.81
C GLY A 312 -14.05 36.99 -25.29
N LYS A 313 -14.72 35.97 -24.73
CA LYS A 313 -15.09 35.85 -23.31
C LYS A 313 -13.93 35.40 -22.41
N ILE A 314 -12.94 34.74 -23.00
CA ILE A 314 -11.74 34.20 -22.37
C ILE A 314 -10.52 34.74 -23.13
N ASP A 315 -9.50 35.19 -22.40
CA ASP A 315 -8.23 35.69 -22.94
C ASP A 315 -7.10 34.75 -22.52
N MET A 316 -6.65 33.90 -23.45
CA MET A 316 -5.52 32.99 -23.23
C MET A 316 -4.20 33.73 -23.04
N SER A 317 -4.06 34.95 -23.57
CA SER A 317 -2.81 35.70 -23.55
C SER A 317 -2.45 36.18 -22.14
N ARG A 318 -3.46 36.42 -21.29
CA ARG A 318 -3.32 36.79 -19.88
C ARG A 318 -3.12 35.59 -18.93
N VAL A 319 -3.37 34.36 -19.37
CA VAL A 319 -3.27 33.15 -18.55
C VAL A 319 -2.05 32.31 -18.91
N MET A 320 -1.83 32.11 -20.21
CA MET A 320 -0.82 31.19 -20.78
C MET A 320 0.12 31.88 -21.78
N GLY A 321 0.05 33.21 -21.95
CA GLY A 321 0.96 33.98 -22.80
C GLY A 321 0.76 33.83 -24.31
N CYS A 322 -0.12 32.94 -24.77
CA CYS A 322 -0.45 32.75 -26.18
C CYS A 322 -1.78 33.43 -26.54
N GLN A 323 -1.86 34.12 -27.67
CA GLN A 323 -3.12 34.68 -28.17
C GLN A 323 -4.14 33.59 -28.56
N ASN A 324 -5.44 33.93 -28.47
CA ASN A 324 -6.55 33.04 -28.83
C ASN A 324 -6.47 32.55 -30.29
N SER A 325 -6.08 33.41 -31.24
CA SER A 325 -5.94 33.10 -32.67
C SER A 325 -5.07 31.87 -32.93
N ILE A 326 -3.87 31.86 -32.35
CA ILE A 326 -2.90 30.76 -32.45
C ILE A 326 -3.38 29.53 -31.66
N MET A 327 -4.05 29.71 -30.52
CA MET A 327 -4.60 28.59 -29.75
C MET A 327 -5.75 27.87 -30.46
N ILE A 328 -6.61 28.61 -31.18
CA ILE A 328 -7.63 28.04 -32.06
C ILE A 328 -6.93 27.29 -33.21
N ALA A 329 -5.91 27.88 -33.85
CA ALA A 329 -5.18 27.22 -34.93
C ALA A 329 -4.48 25.92 -34.48
N ILE A 330 -4.03 25.81 -33.23
CA ILE A 330 -3.48 24.56 -32.67
C ILE A 330 -4.57 23.52 -32.40
N GLY A 331 -5.74 23.93 -31.88
CA GLY A 331 -6.89 23.03 -31.73
C GLY A 331 -7.39 22.50 -33.08
N ASP A 332 -7.44 23.38 -34.08
CA ASP A 332 -7.85 23.06 -35.45
C ASP A 332 -6.79 22.15 -36.13
N LEU A 333 -5.48 22.43 -35.99
CA LEU A 333 -4.37 21.57 -36.44
C LEU A 333 -4.55 20.12 -35.96
N VAL A 334 -4.66 19.94 -34.65
CA VAL A 334 -4.78 18.65 -33.98
C VAL A 334 -6.07 17.93 -34.39
N THR A 335 -7.13 18.68 -34.67
CA THR A 335 -8.42 18.14 -35.12
C THR A 335 -8.41 17.73 -36.60
N ILE A 336 -7.50 18.26 -37.40
CA ILE A 336 -7.21 17.82 -38.78
C ILE A 336 -6.30 16.59 -38.75
N ASP A 337 -5.21 16.65 -37.98
CA ASP A 337 -4.22 15.58 -37.75
C ASP A 337 -4.91 14.25 -37.37
N SER A 338 -5.75 14.28 -36.32
CA SER A 338 -6.54 13.13 -35.83
C SER A 338 -7.54 12.54 -36.84
N LYS A 339 -7.81 13.23 -37.96
CA LYS A 339 -8.75 12.84 -39.02
C LYS A 339 -8.10 12.64 -40.38
N ALA A 340 -6.82 12.98 -40.56
CA ALA A 340 -6.16 13.06 -41.86
C ALA A 340 -6.31 11.77 -42.69
N GLY A 341 -6.11 10.60 -42.06
CA GLY A 341 -6.29 9.27 -42.67
C GLY A 341 -7.73 8.89 -43.05
N SER A 342 -8.71 9.77 -42.82
CA SER A 342 -10.12 9.61 -43.21
C SER A 342 -10.60 10.64 -44.25
N MET A 343 -9.75 11.61 -44.61
CA MET A 343 -10.07 12.70 -45.53
C MET A 343 -9.56 12.42 -46.96
N SER A 344 -10.09 13.16 -47.95
CA SER A 344 -9.47 13.18 -49.28
C SER A 344 -8.19 14.03 -49.23
N THR A 345 -7.23 13.72 -50.10
CA THR A 345 -5.99 14.51 -50.23
C THR A 345 -6.25 15.94 -50.68
N GLU A 346 -7.30 16.17 -51.48
CA GLU A 346 -7.73 17.50 -51.92
C GLU A 346 -8.23 18.34 -50.73
N THR A 347 -9.17 17.82 -49.93
CA THR A 347 -9.71 18.54 -48.76
C THR A 347 -8.67 18.69 -47.64
N LEU A 348 -7.73 17.74 -47.51
CA LEU A 348 -6.61 17.87 -46.57
C LEU A 348 -5.65 18.98 -47.01
N GLN A 349 -5.35 19.10 -48.31
CA GLN A 349 -4.53 20.19 -48.85
C GLN A 349 -5.20 21.56 -48.71
N GLU A 350 -6.52 21.67 -48.90
CA GLU A 350 -7.29 22.90 -48.67
C GLU A 350 -7.23 23.33 -47.20
N ASN A 351 -7.52 22.41 -46.27
CA ASN A 351 -7.45 22.68 -44.83
C ASN A 351 -6.04 23.12 -44.37
N ILE A 352 -4.98 22.50 -44.92
CA ILE A 352 -3.59 22.83 -44.58
C ILE A 352 -3.26 24.27 -45.02
N LEU A 353 -3.71 24.69 -46.20
CA LEU A 353 -3.50 26.05 -46.71
C LEU A 353 -4.31 27.12 -45.95
N GLU A 354 -5.55 26.79 -45.56
CA GLU A 354 -6.36 27.68 -44.71
C GLU A 354 -5.71 27.85 -43.32
N LEU A 355 -5.20 26.77 -42.73
CA LEU A 355 -4.55 26.82 -41.43
C LEU A 355 -3.18 27.51 -41.46
N GLU A 356 -2.36 27.27 -42.48
CA GLU A 356 -1.09 27.99 -42.70
C GLU A 356 -1.34 29.50 -42.72
N LYS A 357 -2.37 29.94 -43.49
CA LYS A 357 -2.80 31.33 -43.52
C LYS A 357 -3.29 31.82 -42.16
N GLN A 358 -4.14 31.07 -41.46
CA GLN A 358 -4.65 31.44 -40.13
C GLN A 358 -3.52 31.64 -39.10
N ILE A 359 -2.44 30.86 -39.20
CA ILE A 359 -1.26 31.03 -38.34
C ILE A 359 -0.48 32.29 -38.72
N PHE A 360 -0.26 32.57 -40.01
CA PHE A 360 0.41 33.81 -40.45
C PHE A 360 -0.40 35.08 -40.13
N ASP A 361 -1.70 35.11 -40.44
CA ASP A 361 -2.61 36.21 -40.08
C ASP A 361 -2.59 36.44 -38.55
N GLY A 362 -2.57 35.37 -37.76
CA GLY A 362 -2.47 35.41 -36.30
C GLY A 362 -1.12 35.91 -35.77
N MET A 363 -0.02 35.63 -36.47
CA MET A 363 1.30 36.19 -36.17
C MET A 363 1.35 37.69 -36.48
N GLU A 364 0.79 38.13 -37.61
CA GLU A 364 0.79 39.55 -37.98
C GLU A 364 -0.08 40.40 -37.04
N ALA A 365 -1.26 39.91 -36.66
CA ALA A 365 -2.10 40.54 -35.62
C ALA A 365 -1.37 40.67 -34.26
N ALA A 366 -0.49 39.73 -33.92
CA ALA A 366 0.35 39.79 -32.72
C ALA A 366 1.51 40.81 -32.83
N LEU A 367 1.89 41.23 -34.05
CA LEU A 367 2.80 42.35 -34.29
C LEU A 367 2.08 43.69 -34.18
N GLU A 368 0.90 43.83 -34.80
CA GLU A 368 0.16 45.10 -34.84
C GLU A 368 -0.33 45.56 -33.45
N ALA A 369 -0.79 44.63 -32.61
CA ALA A 369 -1.35 44.93 -31.28
C ALA A 369 -0.36 45.66 -30.33
N GLU A 370 0.95 45.49 -30.56
CA GLU A 370 2.03 46.16 -29.82
C GLU A 370 2.00 47.69 -30.00
N SER A 371 1.48 48.19 -31.14
CA SER A 371 1.38 49.63 -31.42
C SER A 371 0.35 50.37 -30.54
N ALA A 372 -0.63 49.65 -29.99
CA ALA A 372 -1.81 50.23 -29.36
C ALA A 372 -1.77 50.28 -27.82
N THR A 373 -1.06 49.36 -27.15
CA THR A 373 -1.14 49.20 -25.68
C THR A 373 0.22 49.15 -24.99
N LYS A 374 0.61 50.26 -24.34
CA LYS A 374 1.96 50.47 -23.78
C LYS A 374 2.42 49.54 -22.64
N HIS A 375 1.56 48.64 -22.12
CA HIS A 375 1.87 47.79 -20.96
C HIS A 375 1.48 46.30 -21.14
N SER A 376 0.92 45.88 -22.28
CA SER A 376 0.93 44.44 -22.63
C SER A 376 2.31 44.09 -23.16
N THR A 377 2.91 43.00 -22.68
CA THR A 377 4.38 42.88 -22.69
C THR A 377 4.94 41.99 -23.79
N SER A 378 6.21 42.23 -24.14
CA SER A 378 7.00 41.42 -25.10
C SER A 378 6.95 39.91 -24.84
N VAL A 379 6.69 39.46 -23.61
CA VAL A 379 6.53 38.03 -23.27
C VAL A 379 5.40 37.39 -24.08
N THR A 380 4.24 38.03 -24.16
CA THR A 380 3.07 37.51 -24.88
C THR A 380 3.35 37.36 -26.37
N ARG A 381 4.06 38.33 -26.96
CA ARG A 381 4.51 38.29 -28.36
C ARG A 381 5.48 37.13 -28.59
N SER A 382 6.52 36.99 -27.77
CA SER A 382 7.51 35.91 -27.89
C SER A 382 6.88 34.52 -27.71
N VAL A 383 5.99 34.34 -26.74
CA VAL A 383 5.29 33.06 -26.51
C VAL A 383 4.33 32.75 -27.65
N THR A 384 3.49 33.70 -28.07
CA THR A 384 2.58 33.51 -29.22
C THR A 384 3.34 33.16 -30.49
N HIS A 385 4.47 33.83 -30.77
CA HIS A 385 5.30 33.57 -31.94
C HIS A 385 6.01 32.20 -31.87
N LEU A 386 6.41 31.73 -30.69
CA LEU A 386 6.98 30.38 -30.52
C LEU A 386 5.93 29.28 -30.75
N PHE A 387 4.72 29.45 -30.22
CA PHE A 387 3.62 28.51 -30.44
C PHE A 387 3.20 28.50 -31.93
N ALA A 388 3.14 29.66 -32.58
CA ALA A 388 2.83 29.78 -34.00
C ALA A 388 3.88 29.08 -34.90
N THR A 389 5.17 29.34 -34.71
CA THR A 389 6.21 28.66 -35.51
C THR A 389 6.28 27.15 -35.24
N SER A 390 5.97 26.72 -34.01
CA SER A 390 5.88 25.29 -33.68
C SER A 390 4.66 24.61 -34.32
N ALA A 391 3.52 25.32 -34.44
CA ALA A 391 2.36 24.83 -35.18
C ALA A 391 2.65 24.67 -36.67
N LEU A 392 3.41 25.60 -37.29
CA LEU A 392 3.88 25.44 -38.68
C LEU A 392 4.78 24.22 -38.85
N VAL A 393 5.65 23.90 -37.88
CA VAL A 393 6.47 22.68 -37.92
C VAL A 393 5.61 21.41 -37.99
N GLN A 394 4.62 21.26 -37.10
CA GLN A 394 3.74 20.09 -37.10
C GLN A 394 2.81 20.05 -38.33
N LEU A 395 2.33 21.21 -38.79
CA LEU A 395 1.52 21.33 -40.01
C LEU A 395 2.29 20.87 -41.26
N TYR A 396 3.55 21.28 -41.42
CA TYR A 396 4.35 20.89 -42.57
C TYR A 396 4.79 19.43 -42.51
N THR A 397 4.98 18.83 -41.32
CA THR A 397 5.23 17.38 -41.24
C THR A 397 4.00 16.56 -41.55
N LEU A 398 2.81 16.98 -41.09
CA LEU A 398 1.55 16.35 -41.51
C LEU A 398 1.37 16.43 -43.04
N ALA A 399 1.69 17.56 -43.67
CA ALA A 399 1.70 17.68 -45.13
C ALA A 399 2.72 16.73 -45.79
N SER A 400 3.93 16.63 -45.24
CA SER A 400 5.01 15.77 -45.75
C SER A 400 4.67 14.28 -45.66
N GLU A 401 4.04 13.83 -44.57
CA GLU A 401 3.64 12.43 -44.37
C GLU A 401 2.62 11.95 -45.41
N TYR A 402 1.70 12.83 -45.80
CA TYR A 402 0.66 12.56 -46.81
C TYR A 402 1.09 12.96 -48.24
N GLY A 403 2.35 13.38 -48.44
CA GLY A 403 2.92 13.71 -49.75
C GLY A 403 2.33 14.96 -50.40
N LEU A 404 1.83 15.90 -49.59
CA LEU A 404 1.15 17.11 -50.03
C LEU A 404 2.14 18.26 -50.30
N THR A 405 1.67 19.30 -51.02
CA THR A 405 2.49 20.49 -51.29
C THR A 405 2.46 21.44 -50.10
N ALA A 406 3.61 21.56 -49.42
CA ALA A 406 3.88 22.48 -48.32
C ALA A 406 5.36 22.89 -48.30
N PRO A 407 5.74 23.95 -47.54
CA PRO A 407 7.15 24.27 -47.29
C PRO A 407 7.90 23.17 -46.53
N ASP A 408 9.23 23.15 -46.67
CA ASP A 408 10.12 22.21 -45.99
C ASP A 408 10.03 22.34 -44.44
N PRO A 409 9.66 21.27 -43.70
CA PRO A 409 9.63 21.27 -42.24
C PRO A 409 10.95 21.68 -41.58
N HIS A 410 12.10 21.35 -42.19
CA HIS A 410 13.41 21.75 -41.66
C HIS A 410 13.59 23.29 -41.66
N GLN A 411 12.96 24.01 -42.58
CA GLN A 411 12.97 25.48 -42.57
C GLN A 411 12.07 26.07 -41.47
N ALA A 412 10.94 25.43 -41.17
CA ALA A 412 10.11 25.83 -40.03
C ALA A 412 10.83 25.58 -38.69
N VAL A 413 11.55 24.46 -38.58
CA VAL A 413 12.42 24.14 -37.42
C VAL A 413 13.49 25.21 -37.21
N LEU A 414 14.16 25.68 -38.27
CA LEU A 414 15.15 26.76 -38.16
C LEU A 414 14.51 28.06 -37.61
N ARG A 415 13.28 28.41 -38.04
CA ARG A 415 12.55 29.56 -37.49
C ARG A 415 12.20 29.39 -36.01
N VAL A 416 11.92 28.16 -35.53
CA VAL A 416 11.72 27.90 -34.09
C VAL A 416 13.03 28.16 -33.32
N ILE A 417 14.18 27.76 -33.86
CA ILE A 417 15.49 28.02 -33.25
C ILE A 417 15.80 29.54 -33.22
N GLU A 418 15.60 30.25 -34.33
CA GLU A 418 15.78 31.72 -34.40
C GLU A 418 14.91 32.46 -33.36
N VAL A 419 13.67 32.02 -33.14
CA VAL A 419 12.75 32.58 -32.15
C VAL A 419 13.21 32.30 -30.72
N LEU A 420 13.78 31.13 -30.45
CA LEU A 420 14.36 30.78 -29.15
C LEU A 420 15.64 31.57 -28.86
N GLU A 421 16.52 31.77 -29.86
CA GLU A 421 17.72 32.60 -29.72
C GLU A 421 17.38 34.08 -29.47
N GLN A 422 16.26 34.56 -30.02
CA GLN A 422 15.76 35.92 -29.83
C GLN A 422 14.91 36.12 -28.56
N MET A 423 14.63 35.08 -27.77
CA MET A 423 13.81 35.22 -26.57
C MET A 423 14.49 36.06 -25.46
N PRO A 424 13.79 37.05 -24.88
CA PRO A 424 14.25 37.74 -23.68
C PRO A 424 14.56 36.77 -22.52
N ALA A 425 15.74 36.93 -21.91
CA ALA A 425 16.27 36.00 -20.91
C ALA A 425 15.50 35.96 -19.56
N ASN A 426 14.42 36.75 -19.42
CA ASN A 426 13.46 36.69 -18.32
C ASN A 426 12.24 35.79 -18.61
N ILE A 427 12.08 35.28 -19.84
CA ILE A 427 11.04 34.31 -20.19
C ILE A 427 11.46 32.91 -19.73
N SER A 428 10.58 32.24 -18.98
CA SER A 428 10.80 30.87 -18.52
C SER A 428 10.21 29.86 -19.50
N LEU A 429 11.08 29.11 -20.19
CA LEU A 429 10.71 28.04 -21.13
C LEU A 429 9.96 26.87 -20.45
N ARG A 430 9.86 26.84 -19.11
CA ARG A 430 9.08 25.82 -18.37
C ARG A 430 7.58 25.87 -18.69
N GLY A 431 7.05 27.04 -19.05
CA GLY A 431 5.66 27.20 -19.48
C GLY A 431 5.39 26.79 -20.93
N THR A 432 6.42 26.44 -21.71
CA THR A 432 6.30 26.16 -23.16
C THR A 432 6.78 24.75 -23.53
N PRO A 433 6.29 23.65 -22.91
CA PRO A 433 6.75 22.30 -23.24
C PRO A 433 6.29 21.83 -24.63
N TRP A 434 5.14 22.30 -25.11
CA TRP A 434 4.55 21.88 -26.38
C TRP A 434 5.43 22.20 -27.62
N PRO A 435 5.98 23.42 -27.78
CA PRO A 435 7.00 23.73 -28.80
C PRO A 435 8.20 22.77 -28.92
N PHE A 436 8.58 22.09 -27.85
CA PHE A 436 9.75 21.19 -27.84
C PHE A 436 9.41 19.72 -28.16
N ARG A 437 8.13 19.39 -28.38
CA ARG A 437 7.66 18.00 -28.50
C ARG A 437 7.09 17.62 -29.86
N SER A 438 7.22 18.47 -30.88
CA SER A 438 6.81 18.10 -32.24
C SER A 438 7.62 16.91 -32.74
N GLU A 439 6.94 15.87 -33.23
CA GLU A 439 7.56 14.61 -33.68
C GLU A 439 8.20 14.75 -35.08
N ALA A 440 8.53 15.98 -35.48
CA ALA A 440 8.98 16.35 -36.80
C ALA A 440 10.39 15.83 -37.17
N GLY A 441 10.45 14.60 -37.68
CA GLY A 441 11.53 14.08 -38.55
C GLY A 441 12.95 13.92 -37.97
N PHE A 442 13.23 14.44 -36.78
CA PHE A 442 14.56 14.40 -36.18
C PHE A 442 15.04 12.99 -35.83
N THR A 443 16.33 12.73 -36.07
CA THR A 443 17.03 11.69 -35.32
C THR A 443 17.17 12.11 -33.85
N ASN A 444 17.07 11.17 -32.91
CA ASN A 444 17.08 11.51 -31.46
C ASN A 444 18.34 12.29 -31.03
N LEU A 445 19.50 12.00 -31.63
CA LEU A 445 20.76 12.70 -31.36
C LEU A 445 20.71 14.19 -31.69
N GLU A 446 20.07 14.60 -32.79
CA GLU A 446 20.01 16.00 -33.21
C GLU A 446 19.03 16.79 -32.33
N ARG A 447 17.87 16.20 -32.02
CA ARG A 447 16.89 16.78 -31.09
C ARG A 447 17.50 16.98 -29.70
N ASP A 448 18.14 15.95 -29.15
CA ASP A 448 18.79 16.04 -27.83
C ASP A 448 19.98 17.00 -27.82
N ALA A 449 20.79 17.05 -28.89
CA ALA A 449 21.91 17.99 -28.99
C ALA A 449 21.43 19.45 -28.99
N ILE A 450 20.41 19.78 -29.79
CA ILE A 450 19.89 21.16 -29.90
C ILE A 450 19.20 21.56 -28.59
N ILE A 451 18.31 20.72 -28.04
CA ILE A 451 17.63 21.00 -26.77
C ILE A 451 18.65 21.14 -25.63
N THR A 452 19.65 20.27 -25.55
CA THR A 452 20.72 20.37 -24.54
C THR A 452 21.52 21.66 -24.69
N ASN A 453 21.84 22.09 -25.92
CA ASN A 453 22.62 23.32 -26.14
C ASN A 453 21.79 24.58 -25.77
N VAL A 454 20.53 24.68 -26.21
CA VAL A 454 19.64 25.80 -25.85
C VAL A 454 19.34 25.81 -24.34
N MET A 455 19.04 24.66 -23.72
CA MET A 455 18.78 24.60 -22.28
C MET A 455 20.04 24.83 -21.45
N THR A 456 21.24 24.42 -21.88
CA THR A 456 22.48 24.76 -21.16
C THR A 456 22.84 26.24 -21.31
N GLN A 457 22.63 26.87 -22.47
CA GLN A 457 22.83 28.31 -22.62
C GLN A 457 21.85 29.14 -21.77
N HIS A 458 20.59 28.71 -21.62
CA HIS A 458 19.65 29.35 -20.69
C HIS A 458 19.97 29.03 -19.21
N ALA A 459 20.33 27.79 -18.87
CA ALA A 459 20.68 27.41 -17.49
C ALA A 459 22.01 28.03 -17.01
N GLN A 460 22.94 28.37 -17.92
CA GLN A 460 24.12 29.16 -17.60
C GLN A 460 23.79 30.64 -17.32
N LYS A 461 22.69 31.17 -17.90
CA LYS A 461 22.22 32.55 -17.66
C LYS A 461 21.27 32.67 -16.46
N GLN A 462 20.59 31.59 -16.06
CA GLN A 462 19.81 31.49 -14.83
C GLN A 462 20.25 30.28 -13.97
N PRO A 463 21.20 30.46 -13.03
CA PRO A 463 21.54 29.40 -12.09
C PRO A 463 20.31 29.01 -11.25
N LEU A 464 20.04 27.71 -11.17
CA LEU A 464 18.89 27.16 -10.47
C LEU A 464 18.91 27.58 -8.98
N LEU A 465 17.91 28.38 -8.59
CA LEU A 465 17.66 28.89 -7.22
C LEU A 465 18.62 29.98 -6.71
N GLN A 466 18.47 31.23 -7.20
CA GLN A 466 18.88 32.43 -6.45
C GLN A 466 17.84 33.56 -6.47
N ARG A 467 17.92 34.45 -5.47
CA ARG A 467 17.04 35.62 -5.30
C ARG A 467 17.40 36.77 -6.25
N PRO A 468 16.49 37.73 -6.49
CA PRO A 468 16.87 39.09 -6.87
C PRO A 468 17.91 39.65 -5.89
N SER A 469 18.95 40.31 -6.41
CA SER A 469 20.14 40.64 -5.64
C SER A 469 19.96 41.83 -4.67
N SER A 470 20.27 41.58 -3.40
CA SER A 470 20.71 42.61 -2.45
C SER A 470 22.23 42.47 -2.24
N GLN A 471 22.90 43.58 -1.93
CA GLN A 471 24.34 43.77 -2.14
C GLN A 471 25.31 42.95 -1.25
N ASP A 472 26.54 42.86 -1.75
CA ASP A 472 27.84 42.77 -1.04
C ASP A 472 28.34 41.46 -0.37
N SER A 473 29.22 40.78 -1.13
CA SER A 473 30.67 40.66 -0.82
C SER A 473 31.27 39.30 -0.37
N TYR A 474 32.55 39.11 -0.79
CA TYR A 474 33.57 38.12 -0.39
C TYR A 474 33.39 36.61 -0.69
N GLY A 475 34.39 36.04 -1.38
CA GLY A 475 34.81 34.63 -1.20
C GLY A 475 34.85 33.76 -2.46
N SER A 476 35.97 33.74 -3.19
CA SER A 476 36.25 32.76 -4.27
C SER A 476 36.95 31.50 -3.74
N VAL A 477 36.72 30.34 -4.39
CA VAL A 477 37.72 29.29 -4.71
C VAL A 477 37.16 28.41 -5.85
N ASP A 478 37.97 28.15 -6.88
CA ASP A 478 37.65 27.25 -8.00
C ASP A 478 37.72 25.75 -7.66
N LYS A 479 36.98 24.92 -8.44
CA LYS A 479 37.57 23.79 -9.19
C LYS A 479 36.56 23.06 -10.10
N THR A 480 37.01 22.76 -11.31
CA THR A 480 36.42 21.88 -12.33
C THR A 480 37.52 20.89 -12.83
N PRO A 481 37.31 20.06 -13.86
CA PRO A 481 36.39 18.92 -13.87
C PRO A 481 37.07 17.59 -14.32
N THR A 482 36.40 16.44 -14.19
CA THR A 482 36.60 15.17 -14.95
C THR A 482 35.56 14.13 -14.48
N SER A 483 35.16 13.08 -15.23
CA SER A 483 35.62 12.59 -16.55
C SER A 483 34.51 11.85 -17.32
N SER A 484 34.69 11.79 -18.65
CA SER A 484 34.41 10.68 -19.58
C SER A 484 32.99 10.06 -19.69
N ILE A 485 32.46 10.13 -20.92
CA ILE A 485 31.38 9.31 -21.48
C ILE A 485 31.87 7.85 -21.68
N ASP A 486 30.94 6.90 -21.71
CA ASP A 486 31.11 5.61 -22.41
C ASP A 486 29.81 5.32 -23.18
N GLU A 487 29.89 5.00 -24.47
CA GLU A 487 28.73 4.85 -25.36
C GLU A 487 28.38 3.37 -25.57
N GLY A 488 27.09 3.03 -25.54
CA GLY A 488 26.62 1.65 -25.71
C GLY A 488 25.29 1.58 -26.45
N GLU A 489 25.24 0.77 -27.51
CA GLU A 489 24.09 0.62 -28.40
C GLU A 489 22.82 0.14 -27.67
N ILE A 490 21.67 0.73 -27.98
CA ILE A 490 20.35 0.20 -27.63
C ILE A 490 19.52 0.08 -28.92
N ALA A 491 19.19 -1.16 -29.29
CA ALA A 491 18.39 -1.45 -30.47
C ALA A 491 16.92 -1.02 -30.30
N VAL A 492 16.31 -0.57 -31.39
CA VAL A 492 14.87 -0.23 -31.43
C VAL A 492 14.03 -1.47 -31.17
N GLY A 493 13.34 -1.51 -30.03
CA GLY A 493 12.39 -2.56 -29.66
C GLY A 493 10.97 -2.00 -29.52
N VAL A 494 9.99 -2.75 -30.02
CA VAL A 494 8.56 -2.41 -29.89
C VAL A 494 8.19 -2.26 -28.41
N VAL A 495 7.43 -1.22 -28.08
CA VAL A 495 6.97 -0.94 -26.71
C VAL A 495 5.87 -1.93 -26.32
N GLU A 496 6.27 -3.13 -25.88
CA GLU A 496 5.42 -3.95 -25.00
C GLU A 496 5.09 -3.14 -23.74
N PRO A 497 3.87 -3.28 -23.15
CA PRO A 497 3.51 -2.61 -21.90
C PRO A 497 4.43 -3.08 -20.77
N SER A 498 5.41 -2.23 -20.43
CA SER A 498 6.46 -2.57 -19.48
C SER A 498 5.91 -2.58 -18.05
N ARG A 499 5.69 -3.78 -17.50
CA ARG A 499 5.66 -3.95 -16.04
C ARG A 499 7.05 -3.58 -15.51
N SER A 500 7.33 -2.30 -15.21
CA SER A 500 8.61 -1.91 -14.61
C SER A 500 8.75 -2.59 -13.23
N LEU A 501 9.97 -2.72 -12.72
CA LEU A 501 10.16 -3.31 -11.39
C LEU A 501 9.90 -2.28 -10.28
N GLU A 502 9.92 -1.01 -10.67
CA GLU A 502 9.75 0.19 -9.88
C GLU A 502 8.26 0.41 -9.53
N ASP A 503 7.36 0.21 -10.49
CA ASP A 503 5.90 0.27 -10.31
C ASP A 503 5.41 -0.69 -9.23
N ASP A 504 6.08 -1.84 -9.02
CA ASP A 504 5.68 -2.86 -8.06
C ASP A 504 6.12 -2.57 -6.60
N VAL A 505 7.07 -1.65 -6.40
CA VAL A 505 7.63 -1.35 -5.07
C VAL A 505 6.80 -0.31 -4.30
N LEU A 506 6.03 0.53 -5.01
CA LEU A 506 5.19 1.56 -4.39
C LEU A 506 4.04 0.95 -3.58
N PRO A 507 3.70 1.50 -2.39
CA PRO A 507 2.58 1.00 -1.59
C PRO A 507 1.23 1.26 -2.29
N GLU A 508 0.53 0.18 -2.62
CA GLU A 508 -0.78 0.23 -3.26
C GLU A 508 -1.84 0.91 -2.36
N THR A 509 -2.69 1.73 -2.97
CA THR A 509 -3.67 2.58 -2.27
C THR A 509 -4.98 1.83 -2.01
N SER A 510 -5.21 1.41 -0.77
CA SER A 510 -6.48 0.78 -0.36
C SER A 510 -7.67 1.72 -0.57
N PRO A 511 -8.71 1.33 -1.35
CA PRO A 511 -9.96 2.09 -1.47
C PRO A 511 -10.72 2.27 -0.15
N ILE A 512 -10.42 1.42 0.85
CA ILE A 512 -11.02 1.40 2.20
C ILE A 512 -10.12 2.15 3.20
N GLY A 513 -8.88 2.46 2.82
CA GLY A 513 -7.86 3.09 3.67
C GLY A 513 -7.20 2.15 4.68
N ARG A 514 -6.14 2.65 5.34
CA ARG A 514 -5.37 1.91 6.35
C ARG A 514 -6.08 1.95 7.70
N THR A 515 -6.96 0.99 7.97
CA THR A 515 -7.79 0.92 9.18
C THR A 515 -7.18 0.08 10.32
N LEU A 516 -6.47 -1.00 9.99
CA LEU A 516 -6.06 -2.07 10.91
C LEU A 516 -4.96 -1.59 11.87
N SER A 517 -5.21 -1.70 13.18
CA SER A 517 -4.26 -1.32 14.24
C SER A 517 -3.22 -2.41 14.51
N TRP A 518 -2.14 -2.08 15.25
CA TRP A 518 -1.17 -3.07 15.73
C TRP A 518 -1.83 -4.19 16.53
N GLN A 519 -2.78 -3.84 17.41
CA GLN A 519 -3.53 -4.81 18.22
C GLN A 519 -4.40 -5.71 17.33
N SER A 520 -5.07 -5.13 16.34
CA SER A 520 -5.92 -5.87 15.39
C SER A 520 -5.07 -6.82 14.52
N ALA A 521 -3.91 -6.36 14.04
CA ALA A 521 -2.96 -7.19 13.29
C ALA A 521 -2.37 -8.31 14.15
N TYR A 522 -2.02 -8.04 15.42
CA TYR A 522 -1.55 -9.05 16.35
C TYR A 522 -2.60 -10.14 16.61
N ILE A 523 -3.86 -9.74 16.86
CA ILE A 523 -4.98 -10.68 17.04
C ILE A 523 -5.20 -11.50 15.77
N LEU A 524 -5.10 -10.90 14.58
CA LEU A 524 -5.24 -11.57 13.28
C LEU A 524 -4.15 -12.64 13.04
N VAL A 525 -2.90 -12.39 13.43
CA VAL A 525 -1.84 -13.40 13.37
C VAL A 525 -2.07 -14.49 14.41
N ILE A 526 -2.12 -14.13 15.69
CA ILE A 526 -2.12 -15.13 16.76
C ILE A 526 -3.39 -16.00 16.74
N SER A 527 -4.54 -15.46 16.31
CA SER A 527 -5.79 -16.23 16.17
C SER A 527 -5.83 -17.13 14.94
N ARG A 528 -4.91 -16.95 13.96
CA ARG A 528 -4.73 -17.85 12.80
C ARG A 528 -3.69 -18.93 13.09
N VAL A 529 -2.63 -18.58 13.81
CA VAL A 529 -1.59 -19.52 14.27
C VAL A 529 -2.20 -20.47 15.31
N VAL A 530 -2.82 -19.93 16.36
CA VAL A 530 -3.57 -20.70 17.36
C VAL A 530 -4.87 -21.22 16.73
N GLY A 531 -4.75 -22.38 16.09
CA GLY A 531 -5.84 -23.12 15.45
C GLY A 531 -6.03 -24.51 16.06
N SER A 532 -6.61 -25.42 15.29
CA SER A 532 -6.80 -26.83 15.68
C SER A 532 -5.48 -27.59 15.90
N GLY A 533 -4.42 -27.21 15.19
CA GLY A 533 -3.15 -27.95 15.13
C GLY A 533 -2.57 -28.32 16.49
N ILE A 534 -2.41 -27.35 17.40
CA ILE A 534 -1.81 -27.58 18.73
C ILE A 534 -2.66 -28.48 19.67
N PHE A 535 -3.91 -28.75 19.31
CA PHE A 535 -4.76 -29.70 20.04
C PHE A 535 -4.69 -31.12 19.46
N ALA A 536 -4.27 -31.29 18.20
CA ALA A 536 -4.31 -32.56 17.47
C ALA A 536 -2.94 -33.08 17.00
N THR A 537 -2.05 -32.22 16.50
CA THR A 537 -0.73 -32.64 16.01
C THR A 537 0.20 -33.18 17.10
N PRO A 538 0.16 -32.80 18.39
CA PRO A 538 1.02 -33.41 19.40
C PRO A 538 0.87 -34.93 19.51
N GLY A 539 -0.36 -35.45 19.46
CA GLY A 539 -0.61 -36.89 19.51
C GLY A 539 -0.10 -37.61 18.25
N THR A 540 -0.46 -37.12 17.06
CA THR A 540 -0.01 -37.71 15.79
C THR A 540 1.49 -37.51 15.49
N ILE A 541 2.17 -36.53 16.11
CA ILE A 541 3.63 -36.40 16.09
C ILE A 541 4.25 -37.46 17.01
N VAL A 542 3.77 -37.59 18.26
CA VAL A 542 4.26 -38.59 19.23
C VAL A 542 4.07 -40.02 18.70
N GLN A 543 2.92 -40.30 18.07
CA GLN A 543 2.63 -41.56 17.40
C GLN A 543 3.63 -41.87 16.27
N SER A 544 4.14 -40.85 15.56
CA SER A 544 5.16 -41.01 14.52
C SER A 544 6.59 -41.14 15.07
N VAL A 545 6.98 -40.31 16.04
CA VAL A 545 8.39 -40.24 16.54
C VAL A 545 8.69 -41.12 17.75
N GLY A 546 7.67 -41.71 18.37
CA GLY A 546 7.77 -42.59 19.54
C GLY A 546 7.95 -41.84 20.88
N SER A 547 8.95 -40.96 20.98
CA SER A 547 9.43 -40.43 22.27
C SER A 547 8.96 -39.00 22.61
N PRO A 548 8.84 -38.65 23.92
CA PRO A 548 8.58 -37.28 24.36
C PRO A 548 9.71 -36.32 23.95
N GLY A 549 10.96 -36.75 24.08
CA GLY A 549 12.15 -35.94 23.80
C GLY A 549 12.30 -35.56 22.34
N LEU A 550 12.09 -36.52 21.43
CA LEU A 550 12.14 -36.25 19.99
C LEU A 550 10.95 -35.37 19.57
N SER A 551 9.75 -35.59 20.13
CA SER A 551 8.60 -34.71 19.89
C SER A 551 8.87 -33.26 20.33
N LEU A 552 9.34 -33.04 21.56
CA LEU A 552 9.71 -31.71 22.06
C LEU A 552 10.84 -31.07 21.23
N LEU A 553 11.83 -31.86 20.80
CA LEU A 553 12.90 -31.41 19.91
C LEU A 553 12.35 -30.93 18.56
N LEU A 554 11.39 -31.65 17.95
CA LEU A 554 10.75 -31.21 16.71
C LEU A 554 9.94 -29.91 16.87
N TRP A 555 9.34 -29.65 18.03
CA TRP A 555 8.70 -28.35 18.29
C TRP A 555 9.69 -27.19 18.40
N VAL A 556 10.85 -27.41 19.04
CA VAL A 556 11.94 -26.41 19.12
C VAL A 556 12.59 -26.17 17.76
N VAL A 557 12.92 -27.25 17.03
CA VAL A 557 13.46 -27.18 15.67
C VAL A 557 12.45 -26.49 14.76
N GLY A 558 11.19 -26.94 14.73
CA GLY A 558 10.14 -26.36 13.90
C GLY A 558 9.91 -24.87 14.16
N ALA A 559 10.01 -24.41 15.41
CA ALA A 559 9.98 -22.98 15.75
C ALA A 559 11.18 -22.20 15.17
N ALA A 560 12.39 -22.78 15.19
CA ALA A 560 13.58 -22.19 14.58
C ALA A 560 13.51 -22.16 13.04
N ILE A 561 12.98 -23.20 12.38
CA ILE A 561 12.73 -23.19 10.93
C ILE A 561 11.66 -22.15 10.58
N GLY A 562 10.58 -22.07 11.36
CA GLY A 562 9.54 -21.05 11.24
C GLY A 562 10.08 -19.63 11.40
N ALA A 563 11.01 -19.41 12.33
CA ALA A 563 11.71 -18.13 12.49
C ALA A 563 12.55 -17.76 11.25
N CYS A 564 13.22 -18.74 10.63
CA CYS A 564 14.00 -18.52 9.40
C CYS A 564 13.10 -18.24 8.20
N GLY A 565 11.96 -18.93 8.08
CA GLY A 565 10.94 -18.64 7.07
C GLY A 565 10.34 -17.25 7.24
N LEU A 566 9.92 -16.91 8.46
CA LEU A 566 9.37 -15.61 8.80
C LEU A 566 10.36 -14.47 8.55
N ALA A 567 11.67 -14.69 8.74
CA ALA A 567 12.69 -13.70 8.39
C ALA A 567 12.74 -13.42 6.86
N VAL A 568 12.53 -14.42 6.01
CA VAL A 568 12.43 -14.26 4.55
C VAL A 568 11.17 -13.46 4.20
N SER A 569 10.00 -13.88 4.70
CA SER A 569 8.72 -13.19 4.45
C SER A 569 8.68 -11.77 5.02
N LEU A 570 9.43 -11.48 6.10
CA LEU A 570 9.58 -10.14 6.65
C LEU A 570 10.41 -9.21 5.75
N GLU A 571 11.46 -9.69 5.08
CA GLU A 571 12.19 -8.84 4.12
C GLU A 571 11.31 -8.51 2.92
N TYR A 572 10.65 -9.52 2.36
CA TYR A 572 9.70 -9.32 1.27
C TYR A 572 8.55 -8.38 1.65
N GLY A 573 7.83 -8.63 2.75
CA GLY A 573 6.71 -7.79 3.17
C GLY A 573 7.09 -6.39 3.67
N CYS A 574 8.35 -6.17 4.08
CA CYS A 574 8.84 -4.81 4.37
C CYS A 574 9.35 -4.07 3.12
N MET A 575 9.73 -4.78 2.07
CA MET A 575 10.18 -4.24 0.77
C MET A 575 9.00 -3.99 -0.17
N LEU A 576 7.98 -4.87 -0.15
CA LEU A 576 6.75 -4.84 -0.93
C LEU A 576 5.56 -4.79 0.05
N PRO A 577 5.19 -3.59 0.57
CA PRO A 577 4.15 -3.46 1.59
C PRO A 577 2.72 -3.50 0.99
N ARG A 578 2.46 -4.50 0.13
CA ARG A 578 1.19 -4.74 -0.59
C ARG A 578 0.46 -5.97 -0.05
N SER A 579 -0.86 -5.99 -0.20
CA SER A 579 -1.69 -7.16 0.13
C SER A 579 -1.43 -8.32 -0.85
N GLY A 580 -1.18 -9.51 -0.32
CA GLY A 580 -1.19 -10.76 -1.10
C GLY A 580 -0.05 -11.74 -0.76
N GLY A 581 0.89 -11.36 0.10
CA GLY A 581 1.93 -12.27 0.61
C GLY A 581 2.75 -12.96 -0.48
N ASP A 582 2.97 -14.27 -0.31
CA ASP A 582 3.82 -15.09 -1.19
C ASP A 582 3.45 -15.02 -2.68
N LYS A 583 2.16 -14.78 -3.01
CA LYS A 583 1.70 -14.52 -4.39
C LYS A 583 2.47 -13.35 -5.01
N VAL A 584 2.49 -12.21 -4.30
CA VAL A 584 3.17 -10.98 -4.73
C VAL A 584 4.68 -11.18 -4.74
N PHE A 585 5.23 -11.89 -3.75
CA PHE A 585 6.67 -12.13 -3.63
C PHE A 585 7.19 -12.97 -4.80
N ILE A 586 6.44 -14.00 -5.21
CA ILE A 586 6.76 -14.86 -6.35
C ILE A 586 6.53 -14.12 -7.68
N GLU A 587 5.40 -13.44 -7.88
CA GLU A 587 5.11 -12.69 -9.12
C GLU A 587 6.17 -11.62 -9.40
N PHE A 588 6.59 -10.87 -8.37
CA PHE A 588 7.65 -9.86 -8.46
C PHE A 588 9.00 -10.45 -8.87
N THR A 589 9.36 -11.62 -8.32
CA THR A 589 10.71 -12.20 -8.44
C THR A 589 10.89 -13.13 -9.67
N TYR A 590 9.79 -13.73 -10.16
CA TYR A 590 9.78 -14.75 -11.20
C TYR A 590 8.93 -14.35 -12.42
N ARG A 591 9.19 -13.15 -12.93
CA ARG A 591 8.50 -12.52 -14.09
C ARG A 591 8.66 -13.25 -15.43
N ARG A 592 9.62 -14.17 -15.57
CA ARG A 592 9.87 -14.98 -16.78
C ARG A 592 9.93 -16.48 -16.42
N PRO A 593 9.23 -17.38 -17.15
CA PRO A 593 8.25 -17.13 -18.21
C PRO A 593 7.02 -16.34 -17.74
N ARG A 594 6.38 -15.57 -18.64
CA ARG A 594 5.23 -14.71 -18.32
C ARG A 594 4.09 -15.56 -17.72
N LEU A 595 3.47 -15.04 -16.66
CA LEU A 595 2.41 -15.65 -15.84
C LEU A 595 2.74 -16.97 -15.12
N LEU A 596 3.75 -17.76 -15.51
CA LEU A 596 4.00 -19.11 -14.96
C LEU A 596 4.02 -19.14 -13.44
N ALA A 597 4.80 -18.25 -12.82
CA ALA A 597 4.99 -18.24 -11.37
C ALA A 597 3.68 -17.93 -10.62
N SER A 598 2.89 -16.98 -11.14
CA SER A 598 1.55 -16.65 -10.64
C SER A 598 0.56 -17.80 -10.85
N THR A 599 0.61 -18.50 -11.98
CA THR A 599 -0.23 -19.69 -12.26
C THR A 599 0.09 -20.86 -11.33
N LEU A 600 1.37 -21.14 -11.07
CA LEU A 600 1.79 -22.19 -10.14
C LEU A 600 1.34 -21.89 -8.71
N PHE A 601 1.50 -20.65 -8.24
CA PHE A 601 0.98 -20.24 -6.93
C PHE A 601 -0.55 -20.31 -6.89
N ALA A 602 -1.24 -19.87 -7.96
CA ALA A 602 -2.70 -19.91 -8.03
C ALA A 602 -3.24 -21.34 -7.91
N ILE A 603 -2.66 -22.31 -8.62
CA ILE A 603 -3.13 -23.71 -8.58
C ILE A 603 -2.83 -24.38 -7.25
N TYR A 604 -1.66 -24.09 -6.64
CA TYR A 604 -1.36 -24.46 -5.26
C TYR A 604 -2.40 -23.89 -4.27
N ALA A 605 -2.64 -22.58 -4.30
CA ALA A 605 -3.57 -21.90 -3.39
C ALA A 605 -5.03 -22.33 -3.59
N VAL A 606 -5.45 -22.60 -4.83
CA VAL A 606 -6.78 -23.15 -5.12
C VAL A 606 -6.93 -24.56 -4.55
N LEU A 607 -6.06 -25.49 -4.94
CA LEU A 607 -6.22 -26.93 -4.65
C LEU A 607 -5.84 -27.34 -3.23
N LEU A 608 -4.85 -26.70 -2.59
CA LEU A 608 -4.38 -27.04 -1.23
C LEU A 608 -4.73 -26.00 -0.18
N GLY A 609 -5.01 -24.75 -0.56
CA GLY A 609 -5.50 -23.69 0.33
C GLY A 609 -6.96 -23.89 0.76
N PHE A 610 -7.32 -25.06 1.30
CA PHE A 610 -8.63 -25.44 1.83
C PHE A 610 -8.68 -25.34 3.37
N THR A 611 -9.85 -25.62 3.96
CA THR A 611 -10.02 -25.68 5.43
C THR A 611 -10.24 -27.08 6.00
N ALA A 612 -10.17 -28.13 5.17
CA ALA A 612 -10.53 -29.52 5.47
C ALA A 612 -10.14 -29.99 6.90
N SER A 613 -8.86 -29.97 7.24
CA SER A 613 -8.35 -30.48 8.53
C SER A 613 -8.91 -29.74 9.76
N ASN A 614 -9.28 -28.47 9.66
CA ASN A 614 -9.90 -27.76 10.78
C ASN A 614 -11.35 -28.22 11.02
N CYS A 615 -12.09 -28.53 9.96
CA CYS A 615 -13.44 -29.06 10.07
C CYS A 615 -13.46 -30.51 10.58
N ILE A 616 -12.45 -31.30 10.19
CA ILE A 616 -12.25 -32.67 10.70
C ILE A 616 -12.02 -32.65 12.21
N ILE A 617 -11.09 -31.82 12.71
CA ILE A 617 -10.87 -31.70 14.17
C ILE A 617 -12.13 -31.18 14.90
N PHE A 618 -12.88 -30.24 14.32
CA PHE A 618 -14.18 -29.84 14.89
C PHE A 618 -15.13 -31.04 15.04
N ALA A 619 -15.29 -31.85 13.99
CA ALA A 619 -16.17 -33.01 14.01
C ALA A 619 -15.72 -34.04 15.06
N GLN A 620 -14.44 -34.44 15.05
CA GLN A 620 -13.89 -35.43 15.97
C GLN A 620 -14.04 -35.03 17.45
N TYR A 621 -13.71 -33.78 17.81
CA TYR A 621 -13.86 -33.29 19.19
C TYR A 621 -15.34 -33.17 19.61
N THR A 622 -16.23 -32.94 18.66
CA THR A 622 -17.68 -32.90 18.90
C THR A 622 -18.23 -34.31 19.14
N LEU A 623 -17.88 -35.29 18.29
CA LEU A 623 -18.31 -36.69 18.45
C LEU A 623 -17.77 -37.32 19.74
N PHE A 624 -16.51 -37.07 20.07
CA PHE A 624 -15.91 -37.53 21.34
C PHE A 624 -16.67 -36.98 22.56
N ALA A 625 -17.05 -35.70 22.55
CA ALA A 625 -17.80 -35.07 23.63
C ALA A 625 -19.22 -35.65 23.81
N PHE A 626 -19.86 -36.09 22.72
CA PHE A 626 -21.15 -36.76 22.75
C PHE A 626 -21.06 -38.27 22.97
N GLY A 627 -19.87 -38.88 22.92
CA GLY A 627 -19.68 -40.32 23.04
C GLY A 627 -20.17 -41.11 21.81
N ILE A 628 -20.05 -40.53 20.61
CA ILE A 628 -20.33 -41.19 19.34
C ILE A 628 -19.01 -41.75 18.79
N ASP A 629 -19.01 -43.02 18.38
CA ASP A 629 -17.82 -43.74 17.96
C ASP A 629 -17.23 -43.20 16.64
N LYS A 630 -15.89 -43.27 16.52
CA LYS A 630 -15.12 -42.72 15.37
C LYS A 630 -15.41 -43.44 14.05
N ASP A 631 -15.97 -44.65 14.11
CA ASP A 631 -16.24 -45.50 12.95
C ASP A 631 -17.48 -45.05 12.14
N ASP A 632 -18.35 -44.19 12.70
CA ASP A 632 -19.46 -43.58 11.95
C ASP A 632 -18.97 -42.33 11.17
N ASP A 633 -18.31 -42.62 10.05
CA ASP A 633 -17.80 -41.66 9.07
C ASP A 633 -18.89 -40.69 8.56
N PHE A 634 -20.17 -41.09 8.57
CA PHE A 634 -21.27 -40.23 8.13
C PHE A 634 -21.41 -39.00 9.05
N TRP A 635 -21.46 -39.18 10.38
CA TRP A 635 -21.56 -38.04 11.30
C TRP A 635 -20.32 -37.15 11.26
N SER A 636 -19.12 -37.75 11.13
CA SER A 636 -17.86 -37.02 11.01
C SER A 636 -17.87 -36.08 9.79
N LYS A 637 -18.22 -36.62 8.62
CA LYS A 637 -18.31 -35.84 7.37
C LYS A 637 -19.45 -34.83 7.40
N THR A 638 -20.63 -35.19 7.91
CA THR A 638 -21.78 -34.28 8.04
C THR A 638 -21.47 -33.08 8.92
N LEU A 639 -20.80 -33.27 10.06
CA LEU A 639 -20.38 -32.16 10.93
C LEU A 639 -19.30 -31.29 10.27
N ALA A 640 -18.30 -31.89 9.62
CA ALA A 640 -17.23 -31.15 8.95
C ALA A 640 -17.73 -30.29 7.77
N VAL A 641 -18.58 -30.85 6.92
CA VAL A 641 -19.22 -30.15 5.78
C VAL A 641 -20.24 -29.12 6.28
N GLY A 642 -21.01 -29.45 7.32
CA GLY A 642 -21.97 -28.54 7.94
C GLY A 642 -21.30 -27.27 8.47
N LEU A 643 -20.16 -27.41 9.16
CA LEU A 643 -19.35 -26.27 9.60
C LEU A 643 -18.81 -25.44 8.43
N LEU A 644 -18.25 -26.09 7.40
CA LEU A 644 -17.75 -25.38 6.21
C LEU A 644 -18.86 -24.55 5.56
N THR A 645 -20.05 -25.15 5.40
CA THR A 645 -21.24 -24.51 4.83
C THR A 645 -21.68 -23.31 5.67
N ALA A 646 -21.80 -23.48 6.99
CA ALA A 646 -22.18 -22.41 7.90
C ALA A 646 -21.19 -21.23 7.87
N VAL A 647 -19.88 -21.49 7.92
CA VAL A 647 -18.85 -20.44 7.80
C VAL A 647 -18.92 -19.71 6.46
N THR A 648 -19.11 -20.45 5.37
CA THR A 648 -19.24 -19.90 4.02
C THR A 648 -20.45 -18.96 3.91
N ILE A 649 -21.61 -19.35 4.45
CA ILE A 649 -22.81 -18.51 4.49
C ILE A 649 -22.61 -17.28 5.39
N ILE A 650 -22.01 -17.46 6.58
CA ILE A 650 -21.80 -16.37 7.54
C ILE A 650 -20.91 -15.27 6.97
N HIS A 651 -19.79 -15.60 6.32
CA HIS A 651 -18.93 -14.56 5.71
C HIS A 651 -19.40 -14.11 4.32
N GLY A 652 -20.07 -14.98 3.55
CA GLY A 652 -20.61 -14.64 2.25
C GLY A 652 -21.80 -13.68 2.32
N VAL A 653 -22.73 -13.88 3.26
CA VAL A 653 -23.96 -13.07 3.37
C VAL A 653 -23.86 -12.01 4.48
N PHE A 654 -23.15 -12.30 5.58
CA PHE A 654 -23.09 -11.43 6.76
C PHE A 654 -21.64 -11.10 7.20
N PRO A 655 -20.77 -10.56 6.31
CA PRO A 655 -19.33 -10.41 6.56
C PRO A 655 -19.01 -9.65 7.86
N LYS A 656 -19.77 -8.59 8.19
CA LYS A 656 -19.63 -7.82 9.43
C LYS A 656 -19.90 -8.66 10.69
N THR A 657 -20.79 -9.64 10.61
CA THR A 657 -21.11 -10.57 11.71
C THR A 657 -20.04 -11.64 11.85
N GLY A 658 -19.58 -12.23 10.74
CA GLY A 658 -18.46 -13.18 10.75
C GLY A 658 -17.18 -12.59 11.37
N ILE A 659 -16.85 -11.33 11.06
CA ILE A 659 -15.72 -10.60 11.67
C ILE A 659 -15.89 -10.44 13.19
N ARG A 660 -17.11 -10.22 13.70
CA ARG A 660 -17.37 -10.16 15.15
C ARG A 660 -17.20 -11.52 15.82
N ILE A 661 -17.74 -12.58 15.20
CA ILE A 661 -17.68 -13.95 15.74
C ILE A 661 -16.22 -14.45 15.79
N GLN A 662 -15.44 -14.29 14.72
CA GLN A 662 -14.04 -14.75 14.70
C GLN A 662 -13.18 -14.02 15.73
N ASN A 663 -13.41 -12.72 15.95
CA ASN A 663 -12.67 -11.93 16.94
C ASN A 663 -13.01 -12.35 18.38
N PHE A 664 -14.26 -12.69 18.65
CA PHE A 664 -14.70 -13.21 19.96
C PHE A 664 -14.11 -14.60 20.22
N LEU A 665 -14.23 -15.52 19.27
CA LEU A 665 -13.67 -16.88 19.38
C LEU A 665 -12.14 -16.85 19.50
N GLY A 666 -11.44 -15.94 18.80
CA GLY A 666 -9.99 -15.76 18.89
C GLY A 666 -9.47 -15.55 20.32
N TRP A 667 -10.15 -14.70 21.10
CA TRP A 667 -9.83 -14.51 22.53
C TRP A 667 -10.09 -15.77 23.37
N ILE A 668 -11.16 -16.52 23.06
CA ILE A 668 -11.48 -17.79 23.74
C ILE A 668 -10.37 -18.82 23.49
N LYS A 669 -9.81 -18.94 22.28
CA LYS A 669 -8.70 -19.88 22.00
C LYS A 669 -7.49 -19.65 22.91
N ILE A 670 -7.09 -18.39 23.06
CA ILE A 670 -5.94 -17.99 23.88
C ILE A 670 -6.21 -18.32 25.35
N ALA A 671 -7.43 -18.06 25.82
CA ALA A 671 -7.85 -18.41 27.18
C ALA A 671 -7.85 -19.92 27.43
N ILE A 672 -8.31 -20.74 26.46
CA ILE A 672 -8.30 -22.22 26.57
C ILE A 672 -6.88 -22.75 26.72
N ILE A 673 -5.93 -22.35 25.86
CA ILE A 673 -4.55 -22.85 25.96
C ILE A 673 -3.88 -22.38 27.25
N LEU A 674 -4.09 -21.13 27.66
CA LEU A 674 -3.57 -20.65 28.94
C LEU A 674 -4.15 -21.42 30.13
N PHE A 675 -5.44 -21.75 30.09
CA PHE A 675 -6.09 -22.61 31.09
C PHE A 675 -5.51 -24.03 31.10
N MET A 676 -5.25 -24.65 29.94
CA MET A 676 -4.64 -25.97 29.86
C MET A 676 -3.21 -25.98 30.41
N ILE A 677 -2.37 -25.02 30.01
CA ILE A 677 -1.01 -24.85 30.55
C ILE A 677 -1.07 -24.70 32.07
N LEU A 678 -1.87 -23.76 32.59
CA LEU A 678 -1.94 -23.49 34.03
C LEU A 678 -2.49 -24.67 34.85
N SER A 679 -3.48 -25.41 34.32
CA SER A 679 -4.06 -26.57 35.00
C SER A 679 -3.12 -27.79 35.02
N GLY A 680 -2.40 -28.05 33.92
CA GLY A 680 -1.36 -29.09 33.89
C GLY A 680 -0.23 -28.82 34.90
N PHE A 681 0.33 -27.60 34.90
CA PHE A 681 1.34 -27.22 35.89
C PHE A 681 0.78 -27.19 37.33
N TYR A 682 -0.48 -26.82 37.53
CA TYR A 682 -1.11 -26.82 38.85
C TYR A 682 -1.18 -28.22 39.47
N VAL A 683 -1.58 -29.25 38.69
CA VAL A 683 -1.64 -30.63 39.19
C VAL A 683 -0.25 -31.12 39.64
N VAL A 684 0.79 -30.88 38.85
CA VAL A 684 2.16 -31.30 39.20
C VAL A 684 2.68 -30.59 40.45
N LEU A 685 2.41 -29.30 40.60
CA LEU A 685 2.92 -28.49 41.72
C LEU A 685 2.14 -28.66 43.03
N PHE A 686 0.83 -28.94 42.97
CA PHE A 686 -0.06 -28.93 44.14
C PHE A 686 -0.78 -30.25 44.42
N ARG A 687 -0.63 -31.26 43.54
CA ARG A 687 -1.16 -32.63 43.71
C ARG A 687 -0.13 -33.73 43.37
N PRO A 688 1.11 -33.69 43.90
CA PRO A 688 2.13 -34.70 43.57
C PRO A 688 1.77 -36.11 44.04
N ASN A 689 1.02 -36.26 45.14
CA ASN A 689 0.57 -37.54 45.68
C ASN A 689 -0.70 -38.06 44.94
N ILE A 690 -0.66 -38.08 43.61
CA ILE A 690 -1.60 -38.85 42.78
C ILE A 690 -0.76 -39.93 42.11
N ASP A 691 -0.94 -41.19 42.52
CA ASP A 691 -0.15 -42.35 42.09
C ASP A 691 -0.27 -42.70 40.59
N ALA A 692 -1.01 -41.89 39.83
CA ALA A 692 -1.26 -42.01 38.40
C ALA A 692 -0.56 -40.92 37.54
N LEU A 693 0.26 -40.04 38.13
CA LEU A 693 0.98 -39.01 37.37
C LEU A 693 2.28 -39.56 36.72
N PRO A 694 2.46 -39.46 35.39
CA PRO A 694 3.59 -40.05 34.67
C PRO A 694 4.91 -39.25 34.78
N GLN A 695 5.27 -38.79 35.99
CA GLN A 695 6.42 -37.88 36.20
C GLN A 695 7.77 -38.44 35.74
N SER A 696 7.92 -39.77 35.63
CA SER A 696 9.11 -40.42 35.09
C SER A 696 9.33 -40.21 33.59
N GLN A 697 8.29 -39.90 32.81
CA GLN A 697 8.38 -39.84 31.33
C GLN A 697 9.11 -38.59 30.80
N LEU A 698 9.33 -37.59 31.67
CA LEU A 698 10.19 -36.43 31.38
C LEU A 698 11.54 -36.50 32.13
N ALA A 699 11.83 -37.60 32.83
CA ALA A 699 13.17 -37.85 33.35
C ALA A 699 14.14 -38.14 32.18
N TRP A 700 15.39 -37.67 32.30
CA TRP A 700 16.38 -37.75 31.22
C TRP A 700 16.62 -39.17 30.68
N GLU A 701 16.48 -40.17 31.54
CA GLU A 701 16.65 -41.59 31.21
C GLU A 701 15.56 -42.10 30.26
N HIS A 702 14.29 -41.72 30.47
CA HIS A 702 13.14 -42.14 29.66
C HIS A 702 12.76 -41.19 28.52
N LEU A 703 13.32 -39.98 28.53
CA LEU A 703 13.01 -38.92 27.57
C LEU A 703 13.18 -39.35 26.10
N TRP A 704 14.03 -40.34 25.84
CA TRP A 704 14.41 -40.81 24.50
C TRP A 704 13.92 -42.23 24.17
N ASP A 705 13.14 -42.87 25.03
CA ASP A 705 12.64 -44.24 24.81
C ASP A 705 11.76 -44.33 23.55
N ASP A 706 11.96 -45.39 22.76
CA ASP A 706 11.34 -45.63 21.44
C ASP A 706 11.57 -44.54 20.36
N SER A 707 12.58 -43.67 20.48
CA SER A 707 12.83 -42.58 19.51
C SER A 707 13.06 -43.05 18.07
N SER A 708 12.14 -42.74 17.16
CA SER A 708 12.26 -43.02 15.72
C SER A 708 13.06 -41.92 14.98
N TRP A 709 14.38 -42.12 14.87
CA TRP A 709 15.30 -41.18 14.19
C TRP A 709 15.29 -41.28 12.65
N ASN A 710 14.27 -41.87 12.03
CA ASN A 710 14.15 -41.95 10.58
C ASN A 710 13.85 -40.56 9.96
N TRP A 711 14.59 -40.16 8.91
CA TRP A 711 14.42 -38.83 8.30
C TRP A 711 13.04 -38.61 7.66
N GLY A 712 12.45 -39.62 7.03
CA GLY A 712 11.09 -39.53 6.48
C GLY A 712 10.06 -39.23 7.57
N VAL A 713 10.11 -39.97 8.68
CA VAL A 713 9.26 -39.81 9.88
C VAL A 713 9.46 -38.45 10.54
N ILE A 714 10.70 -37.99 10.67
CA ILE A 714 11.03 -36.65 11.18
C ILE A 714 10.46 -35.56 10.27
N ALA A 715 10.56 -35.72 8.96
CA ALA A 715 10.10 -34.72 7.99
C ALA A 715 8.57 -34.62 7.91
N THR A 716 7.83 -35.74 7.90
CA THR A 716 6.36 -35.70 7.97
C THR A 716 5.89 -35.13 9.30
N SER A 717 6.56 -35.46 10.41
CA SER A 717 6.30 -34.84 11.72
C SER A 717 6.57 -33.34 11.72
N LEU A 718 7.62 -32.86 11.03
CA LEU A 718 7.89 -31.43 10.86
C LEU A 718 6.82 -30.72 10.01
N PHE A 719 6.21 -31.38 9.01
CA PHE A 719 5.04 -30.85 8.31
C PHE A 719 3.86 -30.64 9.27
N LYS A 720 3.60 -31.60 10.17
CA LYS A 720 2.58 -31.48 11.24
C LYS A 720 2.90 -30.32 12.21
N VAL A 721 4.17 -30.08 12.53
CA VAL A 721 4.60 -28.91 13.33
C VAL A 721 4.39 -27.59 12.57
N PHE A 722 4.73 -27.52 11.28
CA PHE A 722 4.54 -26.30 10.48
C PHE A 722 3.07 -25.91 10.30
N TYR A 723 2.19 -26.90 10.13
CA TYR A 723 0.74 -26.67 10.10
C TYR A 723 0.25 -25.91 11.35
N SER A 724 0.77 -26.28 12.53
CA SER A 724 0.47 -25.62 13.80
C SER A 724 1.03 -24.19 13.91
N TYR A 725 2.12 -23.87 13.18
CA TYR A 725 2.68 -22.51 13.09
C TYR A 725 2.15 -21.68 11.90
N ALA A 726 1.25 -22.23 11.07
CA ALA A 726 0.83 -21.59 9.82
C ALA A 726 0.10 -20.25 10.04
N GLY A 727 0.54 -19.21 9.33
CA GLY A 727 -0.06 -17.87 9.36
C GLY A 727 0.61 -16.84 10.27
N LEU A 728 1.84 -17.10 10.75
CA LEU A 728 2.70 -16.10 11.42
C LEU A 728 2.94 -14.83 10.57
N ASP A 729 2.88 -15.02 9.26
CA ASP A 729 3.04 -14.07 8.17
C ASP A 729 1.72 -13.45 7.69
N ASN A 730 0.54 -13.92 8.12
CA ASN A 730 -0.79 -13.61 7.55
C ASN A 730 -1.15 -12.10 7.43
N VAL A 731 -0.41 -11.21 8.09
CA VAL A 731 -0.50 -9.76 7.89
C VAL A 731 -0.04 -9.32 6.49
N THR A 732 0.88 -10.05 5.85
CA THR A 732 1.31 -9.80 4.45
C THR A 732 0.16 -9.95 3.44
N ASN A 733 -0.89 -10.69 3.79
CA ASN A 733 -2.08 -10.85 2.96
C ASN A 733 -3.02 -9.62 2.99
N VAL A 734 -2.83 -8.70 3.94
CA VAL A 734 -3.76 -7.56 4.19
C VAL A 734 -3.04 -6.20 4.36
N MET A 735 -1.80 -6.07 3.90
CA MET A 735 -0.93 -4.90 4.15
C MET A 735 -1.55 -3.56 3.71
N ASN A 736 -2.37 -3.54 2.67
CA ASN A 736 -3.03 -2.32 2.19
C ASN A 736 -3.99 -1.73 3.26
N GLU A 737 -4.53 -2.56 4.16
CA GLU A 737 -5.37 -2.15 5.29
C GLU A 737 -4.56 -1.76 6.56
N VAL A 738 -3.25 -2.05 6.63
CA VAL A 738 -2.44 -1.95 7.85
C VAL A 738 -1.94 -0.52 8.10
N LYS A 739 -2.14 -0.01 9.32
CA LYS A 739 -1.53 1.25 9.77
C LYS A 739 -0.01 1.07 9.95
N ASN A 740 0.75 1.93 9.28
CA ASN A 740 2.22 1.97 9.25
C ASN A 740 2.82 0.57 8.94
N PRO A 741 2.55 0.02 7.74
CA PRO A 741 2.62 -1.41 7.43
C PRO A 741 3.97 -2.05 7.79
N VAL A 742 5.08 -1.46 7.33
CA VAL A 742 6.46 -1.94 7.60
C VAL A 742 6.75 -2.10 9.10
N ARG A 743 6.37 -1.10 9.91
CA ARG A 743 6.62 -1.08 11.36
C ARG A 743 5.70 -2.04 12.10
N THR A 744 4.43 -2.13 11.69
CA THR A 744 3.45 -3.03 12.28
C THR A 744 3.78 -4.49 11.96
N LEU A 745 4.02 -4.85 10.69
CA LEU A 745 4.40 -6.20 10.27
C LEU A 745 5.61 -6.72 11.05
N ARG A 746 6.73 -5.97 11.04
CA ARG A 746 7.98 -6.34 11.74
C ARG A 746 7.75 -6.57 13.24
N SER A 747 6.93 -5.74 13.88
CA SER A 747 6.68 -5.85 15.32
C SER A 747 5.69 -6.97 15.66
N VAL A 748 4.62 -7.13 14.87
CA VAL A 748 3.56 -8.10 15.13
C VAL A 748 4.07 -9.52 14.90
N ALA A 749 4.71 -9.78 13.77
CA ALA A 749 5.14 -11.12 13.39
C ALA A 749 6.14 -11.72 14.40
N LEU A 750 7.15 -10.95 14.80
CA LEU A 750 8.12 -11.37 15.81
C LEU A 750 7.49 -11.57 17.20
N THR A 751 6.49 -10.76 17.58
CA THR A 751 5.77 -10.93 18.86
C THR A 751 4.91 -12.20 18.83
N ALA A 752 4.17 -12.43 17.74
CA ALA A 752 3.32 -13.61 17.58
C ALA A 752 4.14 -14.91 17.52
N LEU A 753 5.31 -14.92 16.86
CA LEU A 753 6.24 -16.04 16.88
C LEU A 753 6.70 -16.38 18.30
N ALA A 754 7.12 -15.37 19.08
CA ALA A 754 7.55 -15.57 20.45
C ALA A 754 6.43 -16.11 21.35
N THR A 755 5.21 -15.56 21.22
CA THR A 755 4.03 -16.04 21.96
C THR A 755 3.64 -17.47 21.57
N ALA A 756 3.56 -17.77 20.27
CA ALA A 756 3.20 -19.10 19.78
C ALA A 756 4.23 -20.15 20.23
N CYS A 757 5.53 -19.89 20.04
CA CYS A 757 6.60 -20.79 20.49
C CYS A 757 6.54 -21.07 22.00
N GLY A 758 6.39 -20.02 22.83
CA GLY A 758 6.24 -20.17 24.28
C GLY A 758 5.00 -20.98 24.67
N MET A 759 3.84 -20.68 24.09
CA MET A 759 2.60 -21.42 24.38
C MET A 759 2.68 -22.89 23.92
N TYR A 760 3.27 -23.15 22.75
CA TYR A 760 3.32 -24.49 22.15
C TYR A 760 4.30 -25.41 22.86
N LEU A 761 5.45 -24.92 23.31
CA LEU A 761 6.37 -25.72 24.13
C LEU A 761 5.74 -26.02 25.50
N LEU A 762 5.11 -25.03 26.15
CA LEU A 762 4.49 -25.21 27.46
C LEU A 762 3.29 -26.17 27.44
N ILE A 763 2.45 -26.17 26.40
CA ILE A 763 1.31 -27.09 26.30
C ILE A 763 1.74 -28.53 25.95
N ASN A 764 2.78 -28.71 25.12
CA ASN A 764 3.34 -30.04 24.89
C ASN A 764 3.92 -30.64 26.17
N VAL A 765 4.68 -29.86 26.94
CA VAL A 765 5.15 -30.27 28.28
C VAL A 765 3.97 -30.58 29.21
N ALA A 766 2.89 -29.78 29.19
CA ALA A 766 1.71 -30.05 30.00
C ALA A 766 1.00 -31.37 29.61
N TYR A 767 0.96 -31.76 28.33
CA TYR A 767 0.43 -33.06 27.92
C TYR A 767 1.25 -34.21 28.53
N PHE A 768 2.58 -34.22 28.38
CA PHE A 768 3.45 -35.27 28.93
C PHE A 768 3.47 -35.33 30.46
N LEU A 769 3.11 -34.24 31.15
CA LEU A 769 2.99 -34.20 32.62
C LEU A 769 1.70 -34.84 33.17
N VAL A 770 0.69 -35.08 32.32
CA VAL A 770 -0.67 -35.50 32.74
C VAL A 770 -1.15 -36.76 32.03
N VAL A 771 -0.77 -36.95 30.76
CA VAL A 771 -1.21 -38.07 29.92
C VAL A 771 0.00 -38.98 29.65
N PRO A 772 -0.05 -40.27 30.07
CA PRO A 772 0.99 -41.25 29.77
C PRO A 772 1.27 -41.39 28.27
N ILE A 773 2.54 -41.61 27.93
CA ILE A 773 3.03 -41.66 26.55
C ILE A 773 2.23 -42.60 25.63
N ASP A 774 1.84 -43.79 26.09
CA ASP A 774 1.08 -44.75 25.29
C ASP A 774 -0.39 -44.34 25.09
N ASP A 775 -1.00 -43.66 26.07
CA ASP A 775 -2.30 -42.99 25.88
C ASP A 775 -2.19 -41.88 24.81
N ILE A 776 -1.08 -41.11 24.79
CA ILE A 776 -0.84 -40.11 23.76
C ILE A 776 -0.66 -40.77 22.37
N ARG A 777 0.16 -41.82 22.27
CA ARG A 777 0.38 -42.60 21.03
C ARG A 777 -0.94 -43.16 20.47
N GLY A 778 -1.83 -43.65 21.34
CA GLY A 778 -3.15 -44.15 20.98
C GLY A 778 -4.20 -43.08 20.69
N SER A 779 -3.98 -41.82 21.11
CA SER A 779 -4.97 -40.74 20.99
C SER A 779 -5.17 -40.19 19.57
N GLY A 780 -4.16 -40.32 18.70
CA GLY A 780 -4.10 -39.63 17.41
C GLY A 780 -4.35 -38.13 17.57
N GLU A 781 -5.45 -37.66 16.99
CA GLU A 781 -5.88 -36.26 17.00
C GLU A 781 -6.50 -35.78 18.34
N LEU A 782 -6.82 -36.69 19.27
CA LEU A 782 -7.66 -36.43 20.45
C LEU A 782 -6.89 -36.17 21.77
N VAL A 783 -5.58 -35.96 21.71
CA VAL A 783 -4.70 -35.74 22.89
C VAL A 783 -5.23 -34.67 23.85
N ALA A 784 -5.76 -33.55 23.35
CA ALA A 784 -6.32 -32.50 24.21
C ALA A 784 -7.62 -32.93 24.93
N ALA A 785 -8.39 -33.85 24.34
CA ALA A 785 -9.59 -34.38 24.97
C ALA A 785 -9.26 -35.38 26.10
N LEU A 786 -8.27 -36.26 25.88
CA LEU A 786 -7.75 -37.15 26.94
C LEU A 786 -7.14 -36.36 28.10
N PHE A 787 -6.40 -35.29 27.81
CA PHE A 787 -5.87 -34.37 28.83
C PHE A 787 -6.98 -33.81 29.72
N PHE A 788 -8.07 -33.31 29.13
CA PHE A 788 -9.20 -32.80 29.91
C PHE A 788 -9.95 -33.89 30.68
N GLU A 789 -10.14 -35.07 30.09
CA GLU A 789 -10.76 -36.22 30.75
C GLU A 789 -9.96 -36.68 31.97
N ARG A 790 -8.63 -36.74 31.89
CA ARG A 790 -7.75 -37.08 33.02
C ARG A 790 -7.75 -36.01 34.12
N LEU A 791 -7.83 -34.72 33.78
CA LEU A 791 -7.84 -33.60 34.73
C LEU A 791 -9.19 -33.35 35.41
N PHE A 792 -10.30 -33.49 34.68
CA PHE A 792 -11.63 -33.05 35.12
C PHE A 792 -12.72 -34.14 35.03
N GLY A 793 -12.32 -35.39 34.79
CA GLY A 793 -13.18 -36.58 34.81
C GLY A 793 -14.18 -36.68 33.66
N GLU A 794 -14.91 -37.79 33.63
CA GLU A 794 -15.84 -38.14 32.55
C GLU A 794 -17.02 -37.16 32.40
N SER A 795 -17.44 -36.47 33.47
CA SER A 795 -18.61 -35.57 33.44
C SER A 795 -18.32 -34.21 32.82
N PHE A 796 -17.21 -33.56 33.19
CA PHE A 796 -16.86 -32.21 32.70
C PHE A 796 -15.67 -32.24 31.73
N GLY A 797 -14.65 -33.03 32.07
CA GLY A 797 -13.44 -33.22 31.27
C GLY A 797 -13.68 -33.89 29.92
N ARG A 798 -14.50 -34.94 29.86
CA ARG A 798 -14.84 -35.61 28.58
C ARG A 798 -15.90 -34.86 27.76
N LYS A 799 -16.93 -34.30 28.40
CA LYS A 799 -18.16 -33.84 27.72
C LYS A 799 -18.22 -32.34 27.44
N VAL A 800 -17.54 -31.49 28.22
CA VAL A 800 -17.66 -30.02 28.10
C VAL A 800 -16.39 -29.37 27.54
N LEU A 801 -15.22 -29.73 28.05
CA LEU A 801 -13.97 -29.09 27.64
C LEU A 801 -13.53 -29.41 26.19
N PRO A 802 -13.79 -30.60 25.62
CA PRO A 802 -13.53 -30.87 24.20
C PRO A 802 -14.41 -30.03 23.26
N LEU A 803 -15.63 -29.65 23.67
CA LEU A 803 -16.46 -28.69 22.93
C LEU A 803 -15.85 -27.28 22.90
N ALA A 804 -15.06 -26.91 23.92
CA ALA A 804 -14.29 -25.67 23.89
C ALA A 804 -13.18 -25.73 22.81
N VAL A 805 -12.51 -26.88 22.63
CA VAL A 805 -11.56 -27.11 21.53
C VAL A 805 -12.27 -27.13 20.18
N ALA A 806 -13.45 -27.75 20.08
CA ALA A 806 -14.28 -27.67 18.87
C ALA A 806 -14.65 -26.22 18.51
N SER A 807 -14.96 -25.37 19.51
CA SER A 807 -15.17 -23.92 19.30
C SER A 807 -13.92 -23.17 18.83
N SER A 808 -12.74 -23.61 19.27
CA SER A 808 -11.44 -23.10 18.79
C SER A 808 -11.19 -23.46 17.31
N ALA A 809 -11.58 -24.67 16.90
CA ALA A 809 -11.54 -25.10 15.51
C ALA A 809 -12.53 -24.30 14.63
N ILE A 810 -13.79 -24.10 15.06
CA ILE A 810 -14.75 -23.18 14.41
C ILE A 810 -14.13 -21.79 14.21
N GLY A 811 -13.54 -21.26 15.29
CA GLY A 811 -12.83 -19.98 15.29
C GLY A 811 -11.59 -19.94 14.40
N ASN A 812 -11.09 -21.07 13.90
CA ASN A 812 -10.03 -21.11 12.90
C ASN A 812 -10.58 -21.23 11.48
N VAL A 813 -11.63 -22.04 11.24
CA VAL A 813 -12.28 -22.15 9.91
C VAL A 813 -12.76 -20.77 9.44
N LEU A 814 -13.36 -19.96 10.32
CA LEU A 814 -13.74 -18.57 10.04
C LEU A 814 -12.55 -17.73 9.52
N VAL A 815 -11.47 -17.66 10.30
CA VAL A 815 -10.28 -16.83 9.98
C VAL A 815 -9.57 -17.31 8.71
N VAL A 816 -9.41 -18.62 8.54
CA VAL A 816 -8.76 -19.20 7.35
C VAL A 816 -9.59 -18.95 6.10
N ALA A 817 -10.90 -19.23 6.13
CA ALA A 817 -11.78 -19.03 4.98
C ALA A 817 -11.88 -17.53 4.60
N PHE A 818 -11.96 -16.63 5.58
CA PHE A 818 -11.96 -15.17 5.37
C PHE A 818 -10.71 -14.65 4.66
N ALA A 819 -9.54 -15.24 4.96
CA ALA A 819 -8.27 -14.89 4.30
C ALA A 819 -8.15 -15.55 2.92
N MET A 820 -8.39 -16.87 2.82
CA MET A 820 -8.25 -17.63 1.58
C MET A 820 -9.26 -17.21 0.51
N ALA A 821 -10.48 -16.81 0.88
CA ALA A 821 -11.46 -16.28 -0.07
C ALA A 821 -10.97 -14.99 -0.76
N ARG A 822 -10.24 -14.10 -0.05
CA ARG A 822 -9.62 -12.92 -0.68
C ARG A 822 -8.47 -13.30 -1.61
N ILE A 823 -7.56 -14.17 -1.17
CA ILE A 823 -6.45 -14.64 -2.02
C ILE A 823 -7.01 -15.29 -3.31
N LYS A 824 -8.10 -16.06 -3.20
CA LYS A 824 -8.81 -16.67 -4.33
C LYS A 824 -9.59 -15.66 -5.19
N GLN A 825 -10.11 -14.58 -4.60
CA GLN A 825 -10.68 -13.43 -5.34
C GLN A 825 -9.60 -12.70 -6.15
N GLU A 826 -8.42 -12.42 -5.58
CA GLU A 826 -7.30 -11.78 -6.30
C GLU A 826 -6.72 -12.68 -7.40
N ILE A 827 -6.67 -14.00 -7.19
CA ILE A 827 -6.33 -14.98 -8.23
C ILE A 827 -7.38 -14.95 -9.37
N ALA A 828 -8.67 -14.82 -9.05
CA ALA A 828 -9.72 -14.66 -10.06
C ALA A 828 -9.61 -13.30 -10.80
N ARG A 829 -9.26 -12.21 -10.11
CA ARG A 829 -9.06 -10.88 -10.69
C ARG A 829 -7.98 -10.87 -11.78
N GLN A 830 -6.93 -11.69 -11.67
CA GLN A 830 -5.88 -11.78 -12.70
C GLN A 830 -6.28 -12.62 -13.94
N GLY A 831 -7.54 -13.06 -14.06
CA GLY A 831 -8.05 -13.73 -15.26
C GLY A 831 -7.58 -15.18 -15.42
N PHE A 832 -6.82 -15.74 -14.48
CA PHE A 832 -6.31 -17.12 -14.52
C PHE A 832 -7.39 -18.20 -14.32
N LEU A 833 -8.61 -17.82 -13.96
CA LEU A 833 -9.72 -18.74 -13.70
C LEU A 833 -10.87 -18.49 -14.68
N PRO A 834 -11.54 -19.54 -15.18
CA PRO A 834 -12.74 -19.38 -16.00
C PRO A 834 -13.83 -18.65 -15.20
N TYR A 835 -14.61 -17.81 -15.86
CA TYR A 835 -15.62 -16.94 -15.24
C TYR A 835 -15.05 -15.94 -14.21
N SER A 836 -13.81 -15.48 -14.43
CA SER A 836 -13.09 -14.50 -13.61
C SER A 836 -13.93 -13.30 -13.17
N SER A 837 -14.74 -12.70 -14.06
CA SER A 837 -15.62 -11.56 -13.74
C SER A 837 -16.66 -11.86 -12.65
N ILE A 838 -17.24 -13.07 -12.65
CA ILE A 838 -18.19 -13.52 -11.63
C ILE A 838 -17.43 -13.89 -10.35
N LEU A 839 -16.30 -14.60 -10.49
CA LEU A 839 -15.54 -15.11 -9.35
C LEU A 839 -14.76 -14.03 -8.57
N SER A 840 -14.51 -12.88 -9.20
CA SER A 840 -13.82 -11.73 -8.59
C SER A 840 -14.75 -10.65 -8.03
N SER A 841 -16.03 -10.63 -8.41
CA SER A 841 -16.97 -9.61 -7.91
C SER A 841 -17.23 -9.74 -6.41
N SER A 842 -17.55 -8.60 -5.80
CA SER A 842 -17.97 -8.48 -4.39
C SER A 842 -19.50 -8.38 -4.23
N LEU A 843 -20.27 -8.38 -5.32
CA LEU A 843 -21.73 -8.29 -5.30
C LEU A 843 -22.42 -9.63 -4.97
N PRO A 844 -23.64 -9.62 -4.41
CA PRO A 844 -24.41 -8.44 -3.97
C PRO A 844 -24.12 -8.02 -2.53
N PHE A 845 -23.44 -8.85 -1.72
CA PHE A 845 -23.35 -8.68 -0.26
C PHE A 845 -22.13 -7.86 0.23
N ASN A 846 -21.35 -7.29 -0.69
CA ASN A 846 -20.04 -6.68 -0.42
C ASN A 846 -19.10 -7.68 0.29
N SER A 847 -18.93 -8.85 -0.33
CA SER A 847 -18.15 -9.99 0.17
C SER A 847 -17.56 -10.80 -1.00
N PRO A 848 -16.42 -11.49 -0.82
CA PRO A 848 -15.77 -12.26 -1.89
C PRO A 848 -16.47 -13.60 -2.14
N LEU A 849 -17.74 -13.59 -2.55
CA LEU A 849 -18.57 -14.80 -2.67
C LEU A 849 -17.98 -15.81 -3.67
N GLY A 850 -17.45 -15.34 -4.80
CA GLY A 850 -16.74 -16.17 -5.78
C GLY A 850 -15.46 -16.80 -5.20
N GLY A 851 -14.67 -16.01 -4.45
CA GLY A 851 -13.52 -16.49 -3.69
C GLY A 851 -13.88 -17.55 -2.65
N PHE A 852 -15.04 -17.41 -1.99
CA PHE A 852 -15.59 -18.43 -1.09
C PHE A 852 -16.00 -19.71 -1.83
N LEU A 853 -16.56 -19.62 -3.04
CA LEU A 853 -16.90 -20.80 -3.85
C LEU A 853 -15.65 -21.58 -4.28
N ILE A 854 -14.59 -20.88 -4.73
CA ILE A 854 -13.28 -21.47 -5.06
C ILE A 854 -12.61 -22.07 -3.80
N HIS A 855 -12.91 -21.57 -2.60
CA HIS A 855 -12.46 -22.15 -1.33
C HIS A 855 -13.28 -23.39 -0.94
N TYR A 856 -14.59 -23.35 -1.13
CA TYR A 856 -15.54 -24.38 -0.72
C TYR A 856 -15.33 -25.69 -1.50
N ILE A 857 -15.24 -25.63 -2.84
CA ILE A 857 -15.26 -26.85 -3.68
C ILE A 857 -14.10 -27.82 -3.35
N PRO A 858 -12.81 -27.41 -3.30
CA PRO A 858 -11.72 -28.31 -2.91
C PRO A 858 -11.83 -28.77 -1.46
N SER A 859 -12.26 -27.88 -0.55
CA SER A 859 -12.48 -28.23 0.87
C SER A 859 -13.52 -29.33 1.04
N PHE A 860 -14.63 -29.25 0.30
CA PHE A 860 -15.72 -30.23 0.30
C PHE A 860 -15.28 -31.58 -0.29
N LEU A 861 -14.61 -31.57 -1.44
CA LEU A 861 -14.13 -32.80 -2.09
C LEU A 861 -13.18 -33.60 -1.18
N VAL A 862 -12.22 -32.93 -0.53
CA VAL A 862 -11.27 -33.57 0.40
C VAL A 862 -11.96 -34.11 1.66
N MET A 863 -13.06 -33.51 2.12
CA MET A 863 -13.85 -34.05 3.24
C MET A 863 -14.67 -35.29 2.87
N VAL A 864 -15.22 -35.36 1.65
CA VAL A 864 -16.17 -36.42 1.26
C VAL A 864 -15.46 -37.68 0.76
N LEU A 865 -14.36 -37.53 0.02
CA LEU A 865 -13.63 -38.64 -0.59
C LEU A 865 -13.10 -39.64 0.45
N PRO A 866 -13.32 -40.96 0.28
CA PRO A 866 -12.84 -41.97 1.22
C PRO A 866 -11.32 -42.14 1.08
N THR A 867 -10.59 -41.62 2.07
CA THR A 867 -9.17 -41.91 2.32
C THR A 867 -8.99 -42.27 3.80
N GLY A 868 -7.84 -42.83 4.20
CA GLY A 868 -7.62 -43.41 5.53
C GLY A 868 -7.46 -42.37 6.65
N ASP A 869 -6.23 -42.17 7.15
CA ASP A 869 -5.94 -40.98 7.95
C ASP A 869 -5.90 -39.75 7.03
N ILE A 870 -7.09 -39.19 6.77
CA ILE A 870 -7.28 -37.98 5.99
C ILE A 870 -6.55 -36.80 6.65
N TYR A 871 -6.42 -36.78 7.98
CA TYR A 871 -5.83 -35.66 8.71
C TYR A 871 -4.31 -35.57 8.50
N SER A 872 -3.56 -36.63 8.80
CA SER A 872 -2.10 -36.63 8.58
C SER A 872 -1.77 -36.49 7.10
N LEU A 873 -2.45 -37.22 6.21
CA LEU A 873 -2.19 -37.19 4.78
C LEU A 873 -2.38 -35.79 4.18
N VAL A 874 -3.45 -35.08 4.58
CA VAL A 874 -3.69 -33.69 4.13
C VAL A 874 -2.61 -32.73 4.64
N LEU A 875 -2.20 -32.86 5.90
CA LEU A 875 -1.11 -32.06 6.48
C LEU A 875 0.24 -32.31 5.80
N GLU A 876 0.51 -33.54 5.39
CA GLU A 876 1.74 -33.92 4.69
C GLU A 876 1.75 -33.45 3.23
N ILE A 877 0.61 -33.48 2.53
CA ILE A 877 0.48 -32.93 1.16
C ILE A 877 0.69 -31.41 1.18
N ASP A 878 -0.03 -30.69 2.05
CA ASP A 878 0.07 -29.23 2.19
C ASP A 878 1.50 -28.82 2.63
N GLY A 879 2.04 -29.48 3.65
CA GLY A 879 3.37 -29.22 4.17
C GLY A 879 4.50 -29.47 3.15
N TYR A 880 4.41 -30.54 2.34
CA TYR A 880 5.37 -30.85 1.29
C TYR A 880 5.28 -29.85 0.13
N ALA A 881 4.08 -29.58 -0.39
CA ALA A 881 3.87 -28.61 -1.47
C ALA A 881 4.27 -27.18 -1.04
N GLY A 882 3.99 -26.81 0.21
CA GLY A 882 4.43 -25.55 0.81
C GLY A 882 5.96 -25.40 0.90
N GLN A 883 6.73 -26.51 1.00
CA GLN A 883 8.19 -26.42 0.92
C GLN A 883 8.69 -26.02 -0.47
N MET A 884 7.94 -26.31 -1.54
CA MET A 884 8.29 -25.90 -2.91
C MET A 884 8.10 -24.39 -3.10
N ILE A 885 6.95 -23.85 -2.64
CA ILE A 885 6.69 -22.40 -2.60
C ILE A 885 7.75 -21.68 -1.75
N ALA A 886 7.97 -22.12 -0.51
CA ALA A 886 8.92 -21.48 0.38
C ALA A 886 10.39 -21.60 -0.07
N LEU A 887 10.74 -22.66 -0.81
CA LEU A 887 12.05 -22.77 -1.46
C LEU A 887 12.19 -21.74 -2.59
N ALA A 888 11.16 -21.58 -3.44
CA ALA A 888 11.15 -20.56 -4.49
C ALA A 888 11.23 -19.14 -3.90
N VAL A 889 10.46 -18.82 -2.85
CA VAL A 889 10.56 -17.52 -2.16
C VAL A 889 11.97 -17.31 -1.58
N ALA A 890 12.55 -18.31 -0.90
CA ALA A 890 13.87 -18.16 -0.27
C ALA A 890 15.02 -18.03 -1.29
N ILE A 891 15.02 -18.82 -2.37
CA ILE A 891 15.96 -18.67 -3.50
C ILE A 891 15.75 -17.32 -4.19
N GLY A 892 14.49 -16.95 -4.42
CA GLY A 892 14.09 -15.67 -5.00
C GLY A 892 14.66 -14.48 -4.23
N LEU A 893 14.67 -14.53 -2.89
CA LEU A 893 15.24 -13.46 -2.08
C LEU A 893 16.75 -13.30 -2.30
N VAL A 894 17.48 -14.41 -2.47
CA VAL A 894 18.92 -14.38 -2.77
C VAL A 894 19.16 -13.86 -4.19
N LYS A 895 18.41 -14.36 -5.19
CA LYS A 895 18.44 -13.90 -6.58
C LYS A 895 18.23 -12.38 -6.67
N LEU A 896 17.15 -11.88 -6.07
CA LEU A 896 16.78 -10.47 -6.07
C LEU A 896 17.81 -9.58 -5.36
N ARG A 897 18.55 -10.09 -4.37
CA ARG A 897 19.65 -9.36 -3.71
C ARG A 897 20.91 -9.23 -4.58
N VAL A 898 21.05 -10.08 -5.60
CA VAL A 898 22.15 -10.02 -6.58
C VAL A 898 21.73 -9.16 -7.78
N GLU A 899 20.53 -9.40 -8.33
CA GLU A 899 20.03 -8.70 -9.52
C GLU A 899 19.59 -7.26 -9.25
N ARG A 900 18.99 -6.98 -8.08
CA ARG A 900 18.44 -5.67 -7.70
C ARG A 900 18.89 -5.25 -6.28
N PRO A 901 20.18 -4.87 -6.11
CA PRO A 901 20.74 -4.41 -4.83
C PRO A 901 20.27 -3.00 -4.43
N ASP A 902 19.73 -2.24 -5.38
CA ASP A 902 19.15 -0.90 -5.25
C ASP A 902 17.89 -0.85 -4.38
N LEU A 903 17.14 -1.96 -4.31
CA LEU A 903 15.84 -2.01 -3.62
C LEU A 903 15.95 -1.69 -2.13
N LYS A 904 15.18 -0.69 -1.69
CA LYS A 904 15.03 -0.28 -0.29
C LYS A 904 14.48 -1.45 0.54
N ARG A 905 15.27 -1.96 1.49
CA ARG A 905 14.94 -3.11 2.36
C ARG A 905 14.88 -2.68 3.85
N PRO A 906 13.74 -2.18 4.37
CA PRO A 906 13.61 -1.68 5.74
C PRO A 906 13.78 -2.74 6.83
N PHE A 907 13.58 -4.01 6.47
CA PHE A 907 14.04 -5.18 7.20
C PHE A 907 14.94 -5.99 6.27
N ARG A 908 16.02 -6.58 6.80
CA ARG A 908 16.96 -7.39 6.04
C ARG A 908 17.25 -8.68 6.79
N ALA A 909 16.85 -9.82 6.21
CA ALA A 909 17.05 -11.16 6.74
C ALA A 909 18.55 -11.48 6.83
N TRP A 910 18.96 -12.17 7.89
CA TRP A 910 20.35 -12.60 8.06
C TRP A 910 20.69 -13.71 7.06
N LEU A 911 21.76 -13.55 6.26
CA LEU A 911 22.09 -14.48 5.17
C LEU A 911 22.15 -15.96 5.60
N PRO A 912 22.81 -16.33 6.72
CA PRO A 912 22.79 -17.69 7.23
C PRO A 912 21.39 -18.24 7.52
N ALA A 913 20.43 -17.41 7.97
CA ALA A 913 19.04 -17.86 8.17
C ALA A 913 18.31 -18.11 6.84
N VAL A 914 18.62 -17.34 5.78
CA VAL A 914 18.08 -17.59 4.42
C VAL A 914 18.67 -18.86 3.83
N PHE A 915 19.99 -19.07 3.92
CA PHE A 915 20.63 -20.31 3.46
C PHE A 915 20.19 -21.53 4.26
N LEU A 916 20.02 -21.41 5.58
CA LEU A 916 19.43 -22.45 6.42
C LEU A 916 18.00 -22.77 5.97
N ARG A 917 17.16 -21.76 5.68
CA ARG A 917 15.80 -21.97 5.18
C ARG A 917 15.78 -22.72 3.84
N ILE A 918 16.71 -22.40 2.93
CA ILE A 918 16.87 -23.10 1.64
C ILE A 918 17.28 -24.56 1.88
N ALA A 919 18.36 -24.80 2.64
CA ALA A 919 18.88 -26.13 2.92
C ALA A 919 17.83 -27.05 3.57
N LEU A 920 17.05 -26.52 4.51
CA LEU A 920 15.96 -27.24 5.16
C LEU A 920 14.80 -27.55 4.22
N SER A 921 14.41 -26.65 3.31
CA SER A 921 13.42 -26.97 2.27
C SER A 921 13.91 -28.12 1.39
N CYS A 922 15.18 -28.10 0.97
CA CYS A 922 15.74 -29.18 0.16
C CYS A 922 15.77 -30.52 0.91
N ALA A 923 16.16 -30.52 2.19
CA ALA A 923 16.18 -31.72 3.02
C ALA A 923 14.77 -32.33 3.22
N LEU A 924 13.76 -31.47 3.45
CA LEU A 924 12.37 -31.89 3.61
C LEU A 924 11.75 -32.38 2.30
N LEU A 925 12.06 -31.76 1.17
CA LEU A 925 11.65 -32.25 -0.16
C LEU A 925 12.31 -33.59 -0.52
N ALA A 926 13.45 -33.92 0.10
CA ALA A 926 14.11 -35.22 -0.02
C ALA A 926 13.51 -36.32 0.90
N ALA A 927 12.57 -36.01 1.80
CA ALA A 927 11.94 -36.97 2.70
C ALA A 927 11.40 -38.27 2.02
N PRO A 928 10.80 -38.23 0.81
CA PRO A 928 10.31 -39.43 0.12
C PRO A 928 11.39 -40.50 -0.14
N PHE A 929 12.66 -40.11 -0.24
CA PHE A 929 13.77 -41.04 -0.45
C PHE A 929 14.20 -41.79 0.82
N PHE A 930 13.76 -41.33 2.00
CA PHE A 930 14.12 -41.88 3.32
C PHE A 930 12.92 -42.49 4.06
N ARG A 931 11.82 -42.75 3.35
CA ARG A 931 10.59 -43.37 3.87
C ARG A 931 10.85 -44.75 4.53
N PRO A 932 10.11 -45.13 5.58
CA PRO A 932 10.12 -46.48 6.13
C PRO A 932 9.83 -47.56 5.08
N PRO A 933 10.38 -48.79 5.22
CA PRO A 933 10.15 -49.87 4.29
C PRO A 933 8.68 -50.33 4.34
N GLY A 934 7.96 -50.14 3.23
CA GLY A 934 6.56 -50.50 3.05
C GLY A 934 5.62 -49.30 2.85
N GLU A 935 5.94 -48.15 3.43
CA GLU A 935 5.10 -46.94 3.34
C GLU A 935 5.24 -46.25 1.97
N THR A 936 4.14 -45.90 1.31
CA THR A 936 4.18 -45.16 0.03
C THR A 936 4.21 -43.65 0.28
N ALA A 937 5.12 -42.93 -0.39
CA ALA A 937 5.26 -41.48 -0.28
C ALA A 937 4.17 -40.70 -1.06
N THR A 938 2.91 -41.09 -0.86
CA THR A 938 1.73 -40.61 -1.59
C THR A 938 1.58 -39.09 -1.49
N TYR A 939 1.91 -38.49 -0.33
CA TYR A 939 1.87 -37.04 -0.13
C TYR A 939 2.74 -36.28 -1.14
N ALA A 940 3.94 -36.80 -1.46
CA ALA A 940 4.87 -36.16 -2.37
C ALA A 940 4.48 -36.36 -3.85
N VAL A 941 3.92 -37.52 -4.18
CA VAL A 941 3.38 -37.77 -5.53
C VAL A 941 2.21 -36.83 -5.83
N VAL A 942 1.31 -36.60 -4.86
CA VAL A 942 0.19 -35.65 -4.98
C VAL A 942 0.69 -34.20 -5.00
N GLY A 943 1.64 -33.83 -4.13
CA GLY A 943 2.23 -32.49 -4.13
C GLY A 943 2.92 -32.14 -5.47
N LEU A 944 3.72 -33.07 -6.01
CA LEU A 944 4.37 -32.90 -7.31
C LEU A 944 3.37 -32.88 -8.47
N SER A 945 2.31 -33.71 -8.44
CA SER A 945 1.31 -33.74 -9.52
C SER A 945 0.50 -32.45 -9.60
N ILE A 946 0.27 -31.76 -8.48
CA ILE A 946 -0.37 -30.43 -8.43
C ILE A 946 0.48 -29.37 -9.13
N PHE A 947 1.79 -29.34 -8.90
CA PHE A 947 2.68 -28.42 -9.63
C PHE A 947 2.85 -28.81 -11.11
N ALA A 948 2.90 -30.10 -11.43
CA ALA A 948 2.92 -30.58 -12.82
C ALA A 948 1.64 -30.19 -13.58
N LEU A 949 0.47 -30.35 -12.95
CA LEU A 949 -0.81 -29.85 -13.46
C LEU A 949 -0.78 -28.33 -13.65
N GLY A 950 -0.11 -27.60 -12.75
CA GLY A 950 0.10 -26.15 -12.88
C GLY A 950 0.92 -25.76 -14.11
N VAL A 951 2.02 -26.47 -14.40
CA VAL A 951 2.82 -26.27 -15.63
C VAL A 951 2.01 -26.63 -16.87
N VAL A 952 1.25 -27.73 -16.85
CA VAL A 952 0.40 -28.16 -17.97
C VAL A 952 -0.73 -27.17 -18.24
N TYR A 953 -1.40 -26.67 -17.20
CA TYR A 953 -2.46 -25.67 -17.33
C TYR A 953 -1.92 -24.34 -17.90
N TRP A 954 -0.80 -23.86 -17.36
CA TRP A 954 -0.09 -22.70 -17.92
C TRP A 954 0.25 -22.91 -19.39
N TYR A 955 0.90 -24.02 -19.75
CA TYR A 955 1.29 -24.31 -21.13
C TYR A 955 0.07 -24.36 -22.08
N ILE A 956 -1.03 -24.96 -21.66
CA ILE A 956 -2.26 -25.02 -22.46
C ILE A 956 -2.81 -23.61 -22.71
N TRP A 957 -3.02 -22.82 -21.65
CA TRP A 957 -3.70 -21.53 -21.77
C TRP A 957 -2.81 -20.41 -22.34
N THR A 958 -1.53 -20.34 -21.97
CA THR A 958 -0.64 -19.23 -22.37
C THR A 958 0.23 -19.54 -23.58
N ILE A 959 0.30 -20.78 -24.06
CA ILE A 959 1.15 -21.17 -25.20
C ILE A 959 0.36 -21.96 -26.25
N ALA A 960 -0.35 -23.04 -25.88
CA ALA A 960 -0.99 -23.92 -26.86
C ALA A 960 -2.23 -23.31 -27.52
N ILE A 961 -3.16 -22.73 -26.73
CA ILE A 961 -4.38 -22.10 -27.26
C ILE A 961 -4.07 -20.86 -28.13
N PRO A 962 -3.18 -19.92 -27.74
CA PRO A 962 -2.80 -18.79 -28.59
C PRO A 962 -2.17 -19.27 -29.91
N ARG A 963 -1.18 -20.17 -29.86
CA ARG A 963 -0.53 -20.73 -31.06
C ARG A 963 -1.49 -21.47 -31.99
N TRP A 964 -2.47 -22.20 -31.44
CA TRP A 964 -3.47 -22.90 -32.24
C TRP A 964 -4.47 -21.94 -32.92
N ARG A 965 -4.73 -20.78 -32.32
CA ARG A 965 -5.61 -19.74 -32.87
C ARG A 965 -4.88 -18.72 -33.76
N GLY A 966 -3.54 -18.72 -33.76
CA GLY A 966 -2.72 -17.72 -34.43
C GLY A 966 -2.64 -16.37 -33.70
N THR A 967 -3.02 -16.35 -32.41
CA THR A 967 -3.25 -15.13 -31.62
C THR A 967 -2.19 -14.91 -30.54
N THR A 968 -2.05 -13.68 -30.07
CA THR A 968 -1.26 -13.32 -28.87
C THR A 968 -2.17 -13.24 -27.63
N LEU A 969 -1.57 -13.37 -26.44
CA LEU A 969 -2.28 -13.27 -25.16
C LEU A 969 -2.01 -11.91 -24.51
N GLU A 970 -3.01 -11.03 -24.53
CA GLU A 970 -2.93 -9.69 -23.95
C GLU A 970 -3.69 -9.56 -22.62
N GLU A 971 -3.30 -8.56 -21.84
CA GLU A 971 -3.83 -8.25 -20.51
C GLU A 971 -4.64 -6.94 -20.56
N GLU A 972 -5.94 -7.01 -20.88
CA GLU A 972 -6.84 -5.85 -20.80
C GLU A 972 -7.19 -5.53 -19.34
N THR A 973 -6.95 -4.31 -18.86
CA THR A 973 -7.51 -3.84 -17.58
C THR A 973 -8.97 -3.44 -17.75
N HIS A 974 -9.86 -4.07 -16.98
CA HIS A 974 -11.30 -3.80 -16.99
C HIS A 974 -11.78 -3.48 -15.57
N VAL A 975 -12.76 -2.59 -15.43
CA VAL A 975 -13.39 -2.27 -14.13
C VAL A 975 -14.77 -2.93 -14.09
N LEU A 976 -15.13 -3.58 -12.99
CA LEU A 976 -16.47 -4.13 -12.73
C LEU A 976 -17.39 -3.07 -12.12
N GLU A 977 -18.69 -3.32 -12.13
CA GLU A 977 -19.74 -2.43 -11.58
C GLU A 977 -19.54 -2.07 -10.09
N ASP A 978 -18.84 -2.91 -9.32
CA ASP A 978 -18.49 -2.67 -7.91
C ASP A 978 -17.19 -1.85 -7.71
N GLY A 979 -16.57 -1.38 -8.80
CA GLY A 979 -15.30 -0.65 -8.80
C GLY A 979 -14.05 -1.55 -8.73
N THR A 980 -14.20 -2.87 -8.78
CA THR A 980 -13.08 -3.82 -8.86
C THR A 980 -12.36 -3.72 -10.20
N THR A 981 -11.04 -3.50 -10.17
CA THR A 981 -10.16 -3.77 -11.32
C THR A 981 -9.93 -5.27 -11.51
N ILE A 982 -10.01 -5.74 -12.75
CA ILE A 982 -9.63 -7.09 -13.18
C ILE A 982 -8.67 -7.01 -14.37
N THR A 983 -7.79 -8.00 -14.47
CA THR A 983 -7.02 -8.31 -15.69
C THR A 983 -7.80 -9.34 -16.49
N LYS A 984 -8.31 -8.92 -17.64
CA LYS A 984 -9.03 -9.76 -18.59
C LYS A 984 -8.04 -10.24 -19.65
N LEU A 985 -7.68 -11.52 -19.58
CA LEU A 985 -6.82 -12.14 -20.58
C LEU A 985 -7.59 -12.31 -21.89
N ARG A 986 -7.17 -11.61 -22.94
CA ARG A 986 -7.76 -11.67 -24.29
C ARG A 986 -6.80 -12.33 -25.26
N TYR A 987 -7.37 -13.08 -26.20
CA TYR A 987 -6.66 -13.56 -27.38
C TYR A 987 -6.88 -12.52 -28.49
N GLN A 988 -5.81 -11.87 -28.96
CA GLN A 988 -5.82 -10.98 -30.13
C GLN A 988 -5.33 -11.73 -31.36
#